data_AF-A0A916DYU6-F1
#
_entry.id   AF-A0A916DYU6-F1
#
_cell.length_a   1.000
_cell.length_b   1.000
_cell.length_c   1.000
_cell.angle_alpha   90.00
_cell.angle_beta   90.00
_cell.angle_gamma   90.00
#
_symmetry.space_group_name_H-M   'P 1'
#
loop_
_entity.id
_entity.type
_entity.pdbx_description
1 polymer ?
#
loop_
_entity_poly.entity_id
_entity_poly.type
_entity_poly.pdbx_seq_one_letter_code
_entity_poly.pdbx_strand_id
1 'polypeptide(L)'
;MIFDFSSSSSSSALSSTPKQDCNFLVARKRNLFSFSSAGSSNTSESEVEYNVEAIGVARTEAYKLSNIPPPPIPTAASTLERVIISFTALCASFKLVGLMAANEVGRTEGLDLMLLSMWTWFIYSFGFPFSNNKEKLFHRLWGTDENLYRNDVDDGAFYGTLLIPIVAAAKIIDTQRSSQSSSSTPEYNDSSMDVVQVNFELCFIMGCGLIFHMFMSKHIKTNLGTIWAITIITILSIIFTAFIAAMGFLPLIQRLPSDYIIFSQLFYQISLYSIARLMKKSFTFGELAVVSQILTLVAVEAWVITINKFKLLKITPLENHVPSSLITFQNALVLGMLLIGMISSPFLIHSRYLAQQRSWKSKRAHIRNNNNGKKRMALVIYLISVIIVGLVGLWVQSLLGRNPYLWIFAFVIETRVRIFLCIFWIVLIAISLVLFNQMGQTRKTYSLNSKRKYFHFLALVMFIPGYLYEPEFMHLAFSVAFAALIYLEYLRYFAVYPIGKQLHMFLSEFLDSRDSGPCILSHIYLLIGCAGCIWLDGSFILANLSGIFTLGLGDSMASIIGKRYGRNRWPKSCKTIEGSIAFFVFLFIGAFILVNISSSPNMWPGSSAQWFKYALAVLTTALLEAASFQNDNLILPLFMWSFLNIQI
;
A
#
# COMPACT_ATOMS: atom_id res chain seq x y z
N MET A 1 -14.87 0.32 27.55
CA MET A 1 -15.21 -1.10 27.76
C MET A 1 -14.65 -1.90 26.59
N ILE A 2 -13.50 -2.52 26.81
CA ILE A 2 -12.80 -3.36 25.83
C ILE A 2 -12.94 -4.78 26.36
N PHE A 3 -13.60 -5.66 25.62
CA PHE A 3 -13.79 -7.04 26.06
C PHE A 3 -12.52 -7.84 25.78
N ASP A 4 -11.84 -8.19 26.87
CA ASP A 4 -10.92 -9.31 26.97
C ASP A 4 -11.62 -10.61 26.54
N PHE A 5 -10.99 -11.35 25.64
CA PHE A 5 -11.26 -12.77 25.45
C PHE A 5 -10.06 -13.55 25.97
N SER A 6 -9.98 -13.71 27.29
CA SER A 6 -9.09 -14.67 27.93
C SER A 6 -9.78 -15.41 29.07
N SER A 7 -9.44 -16.69 29.23
CA SER A 7 -9.91 -17.73 30.17
C SER A 7 -11.07 -18.57 29.61
N SER A 8 -11.00 -19.91 29.65
CA SER A 8 -10.57 -20.74 30.77
C SER A 8 -9.79 -22.01 30.37
N SER A 9 -8.69 -22.26 31.08
CA SER A 9 -8.00 -23.54 31.20
C SER A 9 -8.36 -24.24 32.52
N SER A 10 -8.66 -25.54 32.49
CA SER A 10 -8.40 -26.46 33.60
C SER A 10 -8.33 -27.92 33.11
N SER A 11 -7.15 -28.51 33.35
CA SER A 11 -6.73 -29.92 33.58
C SER A 11 -7.81 -31.03 33.65
N SER A 12 -7.59 -32.31 33.28
CA SER A 12 -6.39 -33.16 33.47
C SER A 12 -6.44 -34.47 32.62
N ALA A 13 -5.23 -35.00 32.34
CA ALA A 13 -4.77 -36.40 32.37
C ALA A 13 -5.22 -37.50 31.36
N LEU A 14 -4.17 -38.05 30.71
CA LEU A 14 -3.87 -39.44 30.32
C LEU A 14 -4.33 -40.05 28.97
N SER A 15 -3.28 -40.34 28.18
CA SER A 15 -2.98 -41.60 27.47
C SER A 15 -3.18 -41.69 25.95
N SER A 16 -2.32 -42.52 25.39
CA SER A 16 -1.76 -42.58 24.04
C SER A 16 -2.50 -43.51 23.09
N THR A 17 -2.75 -43.08 21.84
CA THR A 17 -2.53 -43.79 20.55
C THR A 17 -3.32 -43.13 19.40
N PRO A 18 -2.87 -43.26 18.13
CA PRO A 18 -3.26 -42.35 17.05
C PRO A 18 -4.53 -42.82 16.34
N LYS A 19 -5.51 -41.93 16.16
CA LYS A 19 -6.65 -42.17 15.26
C LYS A 19 -6.84 -41.02 14.28
N GLN A 20 -6.87 -41.42 13.01
CA GLN A 20 -7.37 -40.70 11.86
C GLN A 20 -8.70 -40.03 12.20
N ASP A 21 -8.75 -38.71 12.37
CA ASP A 21 -9.99 -37.89 12.33
C ASP A 21 -9.66 -36.38 12.45
N CYS A 22 -8.89 -35.82 11.51
CA CYS A 22 -8.61 -34.37 11.47
C CYS A 22 -9.17 -33.64 10.22
N ASN A 23 -9.87 -34.34 9.33
CA ASN A 23 -10.40 -33.73 8.10
C ASN A 23 -11.82 -33.17 8.21
N PHE A 24 -12.53 -33.40 9.32
CA PHE A 24 -13.92 -32.93 9.45
C PHE A 24 -14.07 -31.55 10.12
N LEU A 25 -13.08 -31.09 10.90
CA LEU A 25 -13.13 -29.79 11.59
C LEU A 25 -12.51 -28.63 10.78
N VAL A 26 -11.60 -28.91 9.84
CA VAL A 26 -11.02 -27.90 8.94
C VAL A 26 -12.04 -27.46 7.87
N ALA A 27 -12.94 -28.35 7.46
CA ALA A 27 -14.04 -28.01 6.53
C ALA A 27 -15.06 -27.03 7.16
N ARG A 28 -15.23 -27.03 8.49
CA ARG A 28 -16.21 -26.18 9.18
C ARG A 28 -15.80 -24.70 9.26
N LYS A 29 -14.50 -24.39 9.17
CA LYS A 29 -14.00 -22.99 9.11
C LYS A 29 -13.96 -22.39 7.70
N ARG A 30 -13.95 -23.21 6.62
CA ARG A 30 -14.04 -22.73 5.23
C ARG A 30 -15.43 -22.16 4.88
N ASN A 31 -16.48 -22.63 5.55
CA ASN A 31 -17.86 -22.18 5.28
C ASN A 31 -18.26 -20.85 5.97
N LEU A 32 -17.32 -20.10 6.52
CA LEU A 32 -17.56 -18.75 7.08
C LEU A 32 -17.37 -17.62 6.05
N PHE A 33 -16.89 -17.95 4.85
CA PHE A 33 -16.62 -17.00 3.76
C PHE A 33 -17.40 -17.24 2.47
N SER A 34 -18.23 -18.29 2.39
CA SER A 34 -19.11 -18.50 1.24
C SER A 34 -20.48 -17.84 1.46
N PHE A 35 -20.77 -16.81 0.67
CA PHE A 35 -22.16 -16.42 0.45
C PHE A 35 -22.84 -17.54 -0.33
N SER A 36 -23.88 -18.15 0.24
CA SER A 36 -24.74 -19.06 -0.51
C SER A 36 -25.40 -18.28 -1.65
N SER A 37 -25.29 -18.79 -2.87
CA SER A 37 -26.08 -18.34 -4.02
C SER A 37 -27.54 -18.73 -3.74
N ALA A 38 -28.38 -17.74 -3.46
CA ALA A 38 -29.83 -17.88 -3.46
C ALA A 38 -30.32 -17.45 -4.84
N GLY A 39 -31.00 -18.38 -5.52
CA GLY A 39 -31.57 -18.20 -6.85
C GLY A 39 -32.58 -17.07 -6.94
N SER A 40 -32.63 -16.47 -8.12
CA SER A 40 -33.62 -15.49 -8.54
C SER A 40 -34.98 -16.17 -8.74
N SER A 41 -35.96 -15.77 -7.94
CA SER A 41 -37.37 -16.10 -8.15
C SER A 41 -38.00 -15.03 -9.06
N ASN A 42 -38.26 -15.38 -10.32
CA ASN A 42 -39.33 -14.78 -11.11
C ASN A 42 -40.29 -15.90 -11.50
N THR A 43 -41.55 -15.72 -11.17
CA THR A 43 -42.69 -16.60 -11.44
C THR A 43 -43.20 -16.43 -12.86
N SER A 44 -43.36 -17.52 -13.61
CA SER A 44 -44.54 -17.81 -14.44
C SER A 44 -44.51 -19.26 -14.93
N GLU A 45 -45.70 -19.86 -14.84
CA GLU A 45 -46.23 -21.15 -15.28
C GLU A 45 -45.59 -21.81 -16.51
N SER A 46 -45.32 -23.12 -16.42
CA SER A 46 -46.06 -24.20 -17.10
C SER A 46 -45.28 -25.52 -17.02
N GLU A 47 -45.94 -26.58 -16.58
CA GLU A 47 -45.44 -27.96 -16.47
C GLU A 47 -45.02 -28.52 -17.83
N VAL A 48 -43.77 -29.01 -17.93
CA VAL A 48 -43.42 -30.18 -18.75
C VAL A 48 -42.35 -30.97 -17.99
N GLU A 49 -42.74 -32.16 -17.58
CA GLU A 49 -41.90 -33.17 -16.95
C GLU A 49 -40.89 -33.69 -17.99
N TYR A 50 -39.60 -33.39 -17.81
CA TYR A 50 -38.51 -34.04 -18.53
C TYR A 50 -37.59 -34.73 -17.53
N ASN A 51 -37.55 -36.05 -17.61
CA ASN A 51 -36.62 -36.92 -16.92
C ASN A 51 -35.17 -36.46 -17.15
N VAL A 52 -34.48 -36.06 -16.08
CA VAL A 52 -33.02 -35.83 -16.09
C VAL A 52 -32.36 -37.00 -15.37
N GLU A 53 -32.17 -38.09 -16.11
CA GLU A 53 -31.05 -38.99 -15.86
C GLU A 53 -29.74 -38.32 -16.31
N ALA A 54 -28.74 -38.40 -15.46
CA ALA A 54 -27.31 -38.32 -15.78
C ALA A 54 -26.80 -37.14 -16.64
N ILE A 55 -26.46 -36.04 -15.98
CA ILE A 55 -25.43 -35.09 -16.44
C ILE A 55 -24.65 -34.68 -15.17
N GLY A 56 -23.36 -34.86 -15.00
CA GLY A 56 -22.26 -35.04 -15.94
C GLY A 56 -21.06 -34.56 -15.14
N VAL A 57 -20.31 -35.51 -14.57
CA VAL A 57 -19.09 -35.29 -13.82
C VAL A 57 -18.20 -34.32 -14.61
N ALA A 58 -17.87 -33.17 -14.01
CA ALA A 58 -16.97 -32.19 -14.61
C ALA A 58 -15.65 -32.91 -14.95
N ARG A 59 -15.41 -33.11 -16.26
CA ARG A 59 -14.18 -33.68 -16.77
C ARG A 59 -13.00 -32.82 -16.33
N THR A 60 -12.22 -33.38 -15.44
CA THR A 60 -10.82 -33.08 -15.15
C THR A 60 -9.97 -33.39 -16.39
N GLU A 61 -10.07 -32.57 -17.43
CA GLU A 61 -9.17 -32.60 -18.59
C GLU A 61 -8.48 -31.25 -18.81
N ALA A 62 -7.91 -30.71 -17.74
CA ALA A 62 -6.94 -29.62 -17.78
C ALA A 62 -5.65 -30.02 -17.05
N TYR A 63 -5.12 -31.21 -17.36
CA TYR A 63 -3.78 -31.63 -16.96
C TYR A 63 -3.16 -32.45 -18.08
N LYS A 64 -2.41 -31.78 -18.96
CA LYS A 64 -1.31 -32.36 -19.73
C LYS A 64 -0.55 -31.28 -20.52
N LEU A 65 -0.04 -30.25 -19.83
CA LEU A 65 1.11 -29.49 -20.33
C LEU A 65 1.82 -28.68 -19.23
N SER A 66 2.33 -29.36 -18.20
CA SER A 66 3.50 -28.92 -17.41
C SER A 66 3.88 -29.97 -16.36
N ASN A 67 4.52 -31.08 -16.76
CA ASN A 67 5.16 -32.01 -15.81
C ASN A 67 6.53 -31.47 -15.33
N ILE A 68 6.61 -30.16 -15.07
CA ILE A 68 7.74 -29.57 -14.36
C ILE A 68 7.23 -29.30 -12.95
N PRO A 69 7.73 -30.00 -11.91
CA PRO A 69 7.39 -29.64 -10.54
C PRO A 69 7.73 -28.15 -10.35
N PRO A 70 6.85 -27.36 -9.70
CA PRO A 70 7.16 -25.96 -9.44
C PRO A 70 8.53 -25.90 -8.75
N PRO A 71 9.44 -25.00 -9.19
CA PRO A 71 10.76 -24.90 -8.59
C PRO A 71 10.62 -24.72 -7.07
N PRO A 72 11.55 -25.26 -6.27
CA PRO A 72 11.49 -25.18 -4.82
C PRO A 72 11.31 -23.72 -4.38
N ILE A 73 10.33 -23.54 -3.50
CA ILE A 73 9.81 -22.24 -3.06
C ILE A 73 10.88 -21.56 -2.17
N PRO A 74 11.45 -20.38 -2.52
CA PRO A 74 12.67 -19.86 -1.88
C PRO A 74 12.43 -19.19 -0.52
N THR A 75 12.91 -19.77 0.58
CA THR A 75 12.65 -19.38 1.99
C THR A 75 13.12 -17.99 2.46
N ALA A 76 13.63 -17.13 1.58
CA ALA A 76 14.12 -15.78 1.88
C ALA A 76 14.18 -14.92 0.61
N ALA A 77 14.18 -13.58 0.77
CA ALA A 77 14.52 -12.63 -0.28
C ALA A 77 15.76 -13.09 -1.05
N SER A 78 15.72 -12.96 -2.38
CA SER A 78 16.83 -13.45 -3.20
C SER A 78 18.09 -12.62 -2.93
N THR A 79 19.27 -13.24 -3.07
CA THR A 79 20.55 -12.51 -2.92
C THR A 79 20.61 -11.31 -3.87
N LEU A 80 20.07 -11.46 -5.08
CA LEU A 80 19.99 -10.40 -6.07
C LEU A 80 19.14 -9.23 -5.60
N GLU A 81 17.95 -9.51 -5.07
CA GLU A 81 17.06 -8.51 -4.49
C GLU A 81 17.73 -7.71 -3.36
N ARG A 82 18.44 -8.40 -2.46
CA ARG A 82 19.18 -7.73 -1.37
C ARG A 82 20.28 -6.81 -1.88
N VAL A 83 21.02 -7.26 -2.89
CA VAL A 83 22.07 -6.47 -3.53
C VAL A 83 21.50 -5.22 -4.19
N ILE A 84 20.39 -5.33 -4.93
CA ILE A 84 19.78 -4.20 -5.64
C ILE A 84 19.37 -3.08 -4.68
N ILE A 85 18.67 -3.39 -3.59
CA ILE A 85 18.22 -2.35 -2.65
C ILE A 85 19.40 -1.80 -1.84
N SER A 86 20.32 -2.67 -1.38
CA SER A 86 21.49 -2.20 -0.63
C SER A 86 22.34 -1.25 -1.48
N PHE A 87 22.56 -1.62 -2.74
CA PHE A 87 23.26 -0.79 -3.71
C PHE A 87 22.53 0.54 -3.92
N THR A 88 21.21 0.51 -4.06
CA THR A 88 20.39 1.71 -4.23
C THR A 88 20.48 2.64 -3.01
N ALA A 89 20.39 2.10 -1.80
CA ALA A 89 20.53 2.87 -0.57
C ALA A 89 21.93 3.49 -0.45
N LEU A 90 22.98 2.73 -0.79
CA LEU A 90 24.36 3.20 -0.79
C LEU A 90 24.60 4.28 -1.87
N CYS A 91 24.03 4.14 -3.06
CA CYS A 91 24.03 5.20 -4.08
C CYS A 91 23.32 6.47 -3.60
N ALA A 92 22.18 6.34 -2.92
CA ALA A 92 21.46 7.48 -2.34
C ALA A 92 22.35 8.20 -1.31
N SER A 93 22.99 7.43 -0.41
CA SER A 93 23.93 7.96 0.57
C SER A 93 25.08 8.71 -0.08
N PHE A 94 25.76 8.12 -1.07
CA PHE A 94 26.88 8.79 -1.74
C PHE A 94 26.47 10.08 -2.45
N LYS A 95 25.31 10.07 -3.12
CA LYS A 95 24.88 11.25 -3.87
C LYS A 95 24.50 12.40 -2.95
N LEU A 96 23.79 12.11 -1.87
CA LEU A 96 23.38 13.14 -0.92
C LEU A 96 24.61 13.70 -0.15
N VAL A 97 25.65 12.88 0.12
CA VAL A 97 26.96 13.38 0.62
C VAL A 97 27.63 14.32 -0.39
N GLY A 98 27.64 13.93 -1.67
CA GLY A 98 28.25 14.75 -2.73
C GLY A 98 27.56 16.10 -2.91
N LEU A 99 26.23 16.14 -2.86
CA LEU A 99 25.45 17.38 -2.96
C LEU A 99 25.71 18.32 -1.79
N MET A 100 25.81 17.77 -0.59
CA MET A 100 26.11 18.54 0.61
C MET A 100 27.53 19.09 0.63
N ALA A 101 28.52 18.30 0.20
CA ALA A 101 29.90 18.75 0.11
C ALA A 101 30.07 19.93 -0.88
N ALA A 102 29.20 20.04 -1.88
CA ALA A 102 29.23 21.09 -2.89
C ALA A 102 28.59 22.42 -2.44
N ASN A 103 27.70 22.40 -1.45
CA ASN A 103 26.88 23.56 -1.09
C ASN A 103 27.48 24.47 0.02
N GLU A 104 28.67 24.19 0.56
CA GLU A 104 29.33 24.89 1.69
C GLU A 104 28.48 25.09 2.99
N VAL A 105 27.20 24.71 2.98
CA VAL A 105 26.28 24.72 4.10
C VAL A 105 26.41 23.39 4.85
N GLY A 106 26.96 23.45 6.07
CA GLY A 106 26.59 22.53 7.15
C GLY A 106 27.35 21.22 7.25
N ARG A 107 28.51 21.25 7.94
CA ARG A 107 29.26 20.10 8.45
C ARG A 107 28.44 19.18 9.40
N THR A 108 27.22 19.57 9.78
CA THR A 108 26.31 18.86 10.71
C THR A 108 25.19 18.07 10.02
N GLU A 109 24.76 18.44 8.81
CA GLU A 109 23.70 17.72 8.07
C GLU A 109 24.25 16.44 7.37
N GLY A 110 25.58 16.32 7.27
CA GLY A 110 26.26 15.21 6.59
C GLY A 110 26.31 13.92 7.41
N LEU A 111 25.89 13.98 8.67
CA LEU A 111 25.89 12.84 9.60
C LEU A 111 24.69 11.91 9.33
N ASP A 112 23.52 12.45 8.96
CA ASP A 112 22.31 11.67 8.60
C ASP A 112 22.52 10.73 7.41
N LEU A 113 23.55 11.03 6.62
CA LEU A 113 23.98 10.31 5.43
C LEU A 113 24.87 9.12 5.72
N MET A 114 25.77 9.30 6.68
CA MET A 114 26.49 8.19 7.29
C MET A 114 25.47 7.24 7.92
N LEU A 115 24.36 7.73 8.48
CA LEU A 115 23.31 6.84 9.00
C LEU A 115 22.73 5.94 7.92
N LEU A 116 22.31 6.43 6.75
CA LEU A 116 21.72 5.53 5.74
C LEU A 116 22.72 4.48 5.23
N SER A 117 24.00 4.84 5.10
CA SER A 117 25.04 3.91 4.67
C SER A 117 25.42 2.91 5.77
N MET A 118 25.56 3.37 7.03
CA MET A 118 25.74 2.52 8.21
C MET A 118 24.54 1.63 8.45
N TRP A 119 23.32 2.12 8.22
CA TRP A 119 22.07 1.39 8.30
C TRP A 119 21.99 0.29 7.26
N THR A 120 22.32 0.62 6.02
CA THR A 120 22.39 -0.35 4.93
C THR A 120 23.43 -1.41 5.24
N TRP A 121 24.61 -0.99 5.69
CA TRP A 121 25.67 -1.90 6.11
C TRP A 121 25.24 -2.74 7.31
N PHE A 122 24.55 -2.18 8.30
CA PHE A 122 24.07 -2.88 9.48
C PHE A 122 23.02 -3.92 9.10
N ILE A 123 22.00 -3.54 8.32
CA ILE A 123 20.97 -4.45 7.80
C ILE A 123 21.62 -5.58 6.97
N TYR A 124 22.61 -5.26 6.13
CA TYR A 124 23.32 -6.24 5.31
C TYR A 124 24.21 -7.17 6.16
N SER A 125 24.98 -6.61 7.09
CA SER A 125 25.99 -7.28 7.92
C SER A 125 25.39 -8.05 9.08
N PHE A 126 24.20 -7.67 9.56
CA PHE A 126 23.45 -8.48 10.52
C PHE A 126 23.12 -9.86 9.98
N GLY A 127 23.38 -10.09 8.70
CA GLY A 127 23.27 -11.41 8.15
C GLY A 127 21.84 -11.87 8.37
N PHE A 128 20.96 -11.41 7.51
CA PHE A 128 19.72 -12.14 7.28
C PHE A 128 19.93 -13.52 6.58
N PRO A 129 21.03 -14.31 6.72
CA PRO A 129 20.96 -15.75 6.52
C PRO A 129 21.05 -16.49 7.87
N PHE A 130 20.15 -17.44 8.10
CA PHE A 130 20.37 -18.75 8.74
C PHE A 130 19.00 -19.35 9.09
N SER A 131 18.25 -19.74 8.06
CA SER A 131 17.57 -21.03 8.17
C SER A 131 18.57 -22.07 7.67
N ASN A 132 19.49 -22.47 8.55
CA ASN A 132 20.00 -23.84 8.45
C ASN A 132 18.78 -24.71 8.78
N ASN A 133 18.14 -25.23 7.73
CA ASN A 133 17.10 -26.25 7.76
C ASN A 133 16.09 -26.17 8.92
N LYS A 134 14.91 -25.59 8.62
CA LYS A 134 13.58 -25.82 9.25
C LYS A 134 12.98 -24.73 10.13
N GLU A 135 13.68 -23.69 10.53
CA GLU A 135 13.03 -22.60 11.28
C GLU A 135 12.56 -21.50 10.33
N LYS A 136 11.24 -21.43 10.12
CA LYS A 136 10.58 -20.26 9.54
C LYS A 136 10.54 -19.15 10.61
N LEU A 137 11.30 -18.10 10.34
CA LEU A 137 11.04 -16.68 10.65
C LEU A 137 10.94 -16.19 12.11
N PHE A 138 11.96 -15.41 12.50
CA PHE A 138 11.91 -14.46 13.61
C PHE A 138 11.41 -13.05 13.22
N HIS A 139 11.03 -12.84 11.96
CA HIS A 139 10.60 -11.55 11.41
C HIS A 139 9.11 -11.29 11.62
N ARG A 140 8.79 -10.82 12.82
CA ARG A 140 7.43 -10.46 13.24
C ARG A 140 7.47 -9.40 14.32
N LEU A 141 6.34 -8.72 14.52
CA LEU A 141 6.15 -7.86 15.68
C LEU A 141 6.27 -8.70 16.96
N TRP A 142 7.02 -8.18 17.94
CA TRP A 142 7.16 -8.82 19.23
C TRP A 142 5.79 -9.02 19.91
N GLY A 143 5.55 -10.19 20.50
CA GLY A 143 4.25 -10.53 21.08
C GLY A 143 3.13 -10.79 20.05
N THR A 144 3.48 -11.10 18.80
CA THR A 144 2.52 -11.53 17.78
C THR A 144 2.82 -12.92 17.21
N ASP A 145 1.78 -13.58 16.71
CA ASP A 145 1.89 -14.89 16.05
C ASP A 145 2.10 -14.74 14.54
N GLU A 146 2.77 -15.71 13.94
CA GLU A 146 2.94 -15.82 12.48
C GLU A 146 1.61 -15.83 11.71
N ASN A 147 0.54 -16.32 12.35
CA ASN A 147 -0.81 -16.38 11.77
C ASN A 147 -1.42 -14.99 11.46
N LEU A 148 -0.83 -13.91 11.95
CA LEU A 148 -1.25 -12.54 11.62
C LEU A 148 -0.77 -12.10 10.23
N TYR A 149 0.29 -12.69 9.70
CA TYR A 149 0.91 -12.30 8.43
C TYR A 149 0.48 -13.22 7.31
N ARG A 150 0.59 -12.73 6.07
CA ARG A 150 0.36 -13.55 4.88
C ARG A 150 1.46 -14.61 4.77
N ASN A 151 1.07 -15.81 4.34
CA ASN A 151 1.98 -16.94 4.17
C ASN A 151 2.81 -16.77 2.87
N ASP A 152 3.75 -15.84 2.86
CA ASP A 152 4.72 -15.68 1.79
C ASP A 152 6.08 -16.28 2.16
N VAL A 153 6.92 -16.42 1.13
CA VAL A 153 8.23 -17.05 1.25
C VAL A 153 9.32 -16.09 1.72
N ASP A 154 9.11 -14.81 1.46
CA ASP A 154 9.87 -13.68 1.96
C ASP A 154 8.93 -12.80 2.77
N ASP A 155 9.31 -12.49 4.01
CA ASP A 155 8.54 -11.61 4.88
C ASP A 155 8.61 -10.14 4.45
N GLY A 156 9.58 -9.78 3.60
CA GLY A 156 9.77 -8.43 3.12
C GLY A 156 10.38 -7.48 4.16
N ALA A 157 10.91 -8.00 5.27
CA ALA A 157 11.49 -7.20 6.36
C ALA A 157 12.56 -6.24 5.84
N PHE A 158 13.36 -6.69 4.88
CA PHE A 158 14.41 -5.91 4.26
C PHE A 158 13.90 -4.67 3.50
N TYR A 159 12.75 -4.75 2.81
CA TYR A 159 12.10 -3.57 2.22
C TYR A 159 11.37 -2.75 3.27
N GLY A 160 10.75 -3.43 4.25
CA GLY A 160 10.11 -2.78 5.39
C GLY A 160 11.05 -1.81 6.10
N THR A 161 12.35 -2.12 6.17
CA THR A 161 13.35 -1.26 6.82
C THR A 161 14.06 -0.27 5.90
N LEU A 162 14.13 -0.52 4.59
CA LEU A 162 14.95 0.30 3.67
C LEU A 162 14.17 1.08 2.61
N LEU A 163 13.01 0.58 2.15
CA LEU A 163 12.33 1.17 0.99
C LEU A 163 11.91 2.62 1.23
N ILE A 164 11.24 2.89 2.35
CA ILE A 164 10.76 4.24 2.65
C ILE A 164 11.89 5.21 2.99
N PRO A 165 12.93 4.86 3.78
CA PRO A 165 14.13 5.70 3.91
C PRO A 165 14.79 6.03 2.57
N ILE A 166 14.86 5.09 1.62
CA ILE A 166 15.36 5.35 0.26
C ILE A 166 14.47 6.35 -0.48
N VAL A 167 13.14 6.19 -0.40
CA VAL A 167 12.17 7.13 -1.01
C VAL A 167 12.34 8.53 -0.43
N ALA A 168 12.46 8.64 0.90
CA ALA A 168 12.66 9.92 1.56
C ALA A 168 13.99 10.56 1.15
N ALA A 169 15.08 9.78 1.10
CA ALA A 169 16.38 10.28 0.62
C ALA A 169 16.34 10.73 -0.85
N ALA A 170 15.65 9.98 -1.71
CA ALA A 170 15.44 10.37 -3.10
C ALA A 170 14.62 11.66 -3.21
N LYS A 171 13.66 11.88 -2.30
CA LYS A 171 12.90 13.13 -2.23
C LYS A 171 13.76 14.31 -1.78
N ILE A 172 14.67 14.14 -0.83
CA ILE A 172 15.63 15.20 -0.46
C ILE A 172 16.47 15.61 -1.68
N ILE A 173 17.03 14.63 -2.40
CA ILE A 173 17.83 14.87 -3.62
C ILE A 173 17.02 15.65 -4.67
N ASP A 174 15.75 15.28 -4.86
CA ASP A 174 14.85 15.95 -5.79
C ASP A 174 14.47 17.38 -5.36
N THR A 175 14.13 17.58 -4.09
CA THR A 175 13.81 18.92 -3.55
C THR A 175 15.02 19.85 -3.65
N GLN A 176 16.23 19.37 -3.34
CA GLN A 176 17.46 20.17 -3.47
C GLN A 176 17.70 20.63 -4.91
N ARG A 177 17.47 19.73 -5.88
CA ARG A 177 17.55 20.05 -7.31
C ARG A 177 16.55 21.14 -7.70
N SER A 178 15.31 21.03 -7.23
CA SER A 178 14.27 22.03 -7.47
C SER A 178 14.65 23.40 -6.88
N SER A 179 15.13 23.45 -5.64
CA SER A 179 15.53 24.70 -4.97
C SER A 179 16.68 25.44 -5.67
N GLN A 180 17.59 24.73 -6.33
CA GLN A 180 18.65 25.36 -7.15
C GLN A 180 18.12 25.97 -8.46
N SER A 181 16.96 25.51 -8.94
CA SER A 181 16.37 25.93 -10.21
C SER A 181 15.32 27.03 -10.08
N SER A 182 14.73 27.22 -8.89
CA SER A 182 13.62 28.13 -8.67
C SER A 182 14.04 29.48 -8.06
N SER A 183 13.53 30.59 -8.60
CA SER A 183 13.71 31.95 -8.07
C SER A 183 12.79 32.27 -6.89
N SER A 184 12.36 31.26 -6.13
CA SER A 184 11.50 31.40 -4.95
C SER A 184 12.26 32.02 -3.77
N THR A 185 11.54 32.62 -2.81
CA THR A 185 12.15 33.22 -1.62
C THR A 185 12.90 32.16 -0.81
N PRO A 186 14.12 32.46 -0.29
CA PRO A 186 14.96 31.51 0.44
C PRO A 186 14.21 30.83 1.61
N GLU A 187 13.44 31.60 2.38
CA GLU A 187 12.69 31.11 3.55
C GLU A 187 11.66 30.01 3.21
N TYR A 188 11.03 30.04 2.04
CA TYR A 188 10.06 29.02 1.63
C TYR A 188 10.77 27.71 1.27
N ASN A 189 11.88 27.81 0.53
CA ASN A 189 12.66 26.65 0.12
C ASN A 189 13.26 25.93 1.34
N ASP A 190 13.74 26.68 2.33
CA ASP A 190 14.31 26.13 3.57
C ASP A 190 13.24 25.37 4.38
N SER A 191 12.03 25.93 4.54
CA SER A 191 10.94 25.27 5.26
C SER A 191 10.51 23.93 4.62
N SER A 192 10.52 23.86 3.29
CA SER A 192 10.18 22.64 2.55
C SER A 192 11.26 21.56 2.66
N MET A 193 12.52 21.97 2.75
CA MET A 193 13.66 21.07 2.94
C MET A 193 13.61 20.43 4.32
N ASP A 194 13.39 21.24 5.35
CA ASP A 194 13.32 20.80 6.75
C ASP A 194 12.25 19.72 6.93
N VAL A 195 11.06 19.90 6.33
CA VAL A 195 9.97 18.89 6.38
C VAL A 195 10.40 17.56 5.79
N VAL A 196 11.04 17.58 4.61
CA VAL A 196 11.45 16.35 3.92
C VAL A 196 12.59 15.65 4.67
N GLN A 197 13.54 16.40 5.24
CA GLN A 197 14.62 15.84 6.04
C GLN A 197 14.11 15.26 7.36
N VAL A 198 13.20 15.94 8.06
CA VAL A 198 12.53 15.39 9.25
C VAL A 198 11.80 14.09 8.92
N ASN A 199 11.10 14.01 7.78
CA ASN A 199 10.44 12.78 7.34
C ASN A 199 11.44 11.64 7.11
N PHE A 200 12.60 11.93 6.52
CA PHE A 200 13.68 10.95 6.39
C PHE A 200 14.19 10.44 7.74
N GLU A 201 14.50 11.35 8.67
CA GLU A 201 14.96 11.02 10.02
C GLU A 201 13.92 10.16 10.78
N LEU A 202 12.62 10.48 10.65
CA LEU A 202 11.54 9.67 11.22
C LEU A 202 11.45 8.27 10.62
N CYS A 203 11.57 8.14 9.30
CA CYS A 203 11.57 6.83 8.63
C CYS A 203 12.73 5.96 9.10
N PHE A 204 13.89 6.56 9.31
CA PHE A 204 15.04 5.87 9.88
C PHE A 204 14.75 5.35 11.30
N ILE A 205 14.18 6.17 12.18
CA ILE A 205 13.80 5.75 13.55
C ILE A 205 12.74 4.64 13.52
N MET A 206 11.71 4.76 12.67
CA MET A 206 10.68 3.72 12.52
C MET A 206 11.29 2.41 12.02
N GLY A 207 12.30 2.47 11.14
CA GLY A 207 13.12 1.32 10.74
C GLY A 207 13.87 0.68 11.91
N CYS A 208 14.46 1.47 12.80
CA CYS A 208 15.09 1.00 14.04
C CYS A 208 14.10 0.27 14.96
N GLY A 209 12.89 0.81 15.10
CA GLY A 209 11.80 0.16 15.85
C GLY A 209 11.44 -1.23 15.30
N LEU A 210 11.48 -1.43 13.98
CA LEU A 210 11.26 -2.76 13.37
C LEU A 210 12.38 -3.74 13.73
N ILE A 211 13.64 -3.30 13.72
CA ILE A 211 14.77 -4.15 14.16
C ILE A 211 14.57 -4.55 15.62
N PHE A 212 14.17 -3.63 16.49
CA PHE A 212 13.88 -3.98 17.88
C PHE A 212 12.77 -5.02 17.98
N HIS A 213 11.69 -4.92 17.19
CA HIS A 213 10.67 -5.98 17.17
C HIS A 213 11.24 -7.33 16.76
N MET A 214 12.03 -7.37 15.70
CA MET A 214 12.63 -8.59 15.19
C MET A 214 13.60 -9.21 16.20
N PHE A 215 14.43 -8.38 16.84
CA PHE A 215 15.35 -8.79 17.89
C PHE A 215 14.61 -9.34 19.11
N MET A 216 13.62 -8.60 19.62
CA MET A 216 12.85 -9.00 20.80
C MET A 216 12.01 -10.26 20.51
N SER A 217 11.42 -10.37 19.31
CA SER A 217 10.71 -11.58 18.86
C SER A 217 11.61 -12.82 18.82
N LYS A 218 12.90 -12.65 18.47
CA LYS A 218 13.90 -13.71 18.45
C LYS A 218 14.34 -14.15 19.83
N HIS A 219 14.67 -13.19 20.68
CA HIS A 219 15.37 -13.45 21.93
C HIS A 219 14.43 -13.54 23.15
N ILE A 220 13.25 -12.93 23.10
CA ILE A 220 12.33 -12.83 24.22
C ILE A 220 10.99 -13.49 23.87
N LYS A 221 10.85 -14.76 24.27
CA LYS A 221 9.65 -15.60 24.01
C LYS A 221 8.49 -15.39 24.99
N THR A 222 8.57 -14.38 25.87
CA THR A 222 7.49 -14.16 26.86
C THR A 222 6.21 -13.73 26.15
N ASN A 223 5.07 -14.29 26.59
CA ASN A 223 3.74 -13.85 26.17
C ASN A 223 3.41 -12.51 26.84
N LEU A 224 4.11 -11.45 26.43
CA LEU A 224 3.83 -10.10 26.86
C LEU A 224 2.54 -9.61 26.19
N GLY A 225 1.69 -8.90 26.96
CA GLY A 225 0.54 -8.22 26.39
C GLY A 225 0.98 -7.19 25.33
N THR A 226 0.16 -7.00 24.30
CA THR A 226 0.47 -6.11 23.17
C THR A 226 0.74 -4.68 23.58
N ILE A 227 0.02 -4.21 24.60
CA ILE A 227 0.21 -2.89 25.17
C ILE A 227 1.64 -2.77 25.72
N TRP A 228 2.12 -3.78 26.46
CA TRP A 228 3.49 -3.82 26.97
C TRP A 228 4.54 -3.87 25.85
N ALA A 229 4.28 -4.64 24.80
CA ALA A 229 5.18 -4.69 23.66
C ALA A 229 5.26 -3.33 22.94
N ILE A 230 4.13 -2.65 22.75
CA ILE A 230 4.07 -1.29 22.19
C ILE A 230 4.84 -0.31 23.09
N THR A 231 4.57 -0.29 24.39
CA THR A 231 5.19 0.68 25.30
C THR A 231 6.70 0.49 25.39
N ILE A 232 7.17 -0.75 25.55
CA ILE A 232 8.61 -1.04 25.64
C ILE A 232 9.32 -0.65 24.35
N ILE A 233 8.79 -1.03 23.19
CA ILE A 233 9.44 -0.72 21.90
C ILE A 233 9.41 0.80 21.64
N THR A 234 8.34 1.48 22.02
CA THR A 234 8.27 2.96 21.92
C THR A 234 9.35 3.61 22.78
N ILE A 235 9.49 3.18 24.04
CA ILE A 235 10.52 3.69 24.96
C ILE A 235 11.93 3.41 24.41
N LEU A 236 12.19 2.18 23.94
CA LEU A 236 13.47 1.83 23.33
C LEU A 236 13.77 2.69 22.09
N SER A 237 12.77 2.93 21.24
CA SER A 237 12.93 3.77 20.04
C SER A 237 13.24 5.22 20.41
N ILE A 238 12.60 5.77 21.45
CA ILE A 238 12.87 7.14 21.94
C ILE A 238 14.27 7.24 22.55
N ILE A 239 14.66 6.29 23.42
CA ILE A 239 16.00 6.27 24.03
C ILE A 239 17.06 6.15 22.94
N PHE A 240 16.84 5.28 21.95
CA PHE A 240 17.76 5.11 20.83
C PHE A 240 17.86 6.37 19.97
N THR A 241 16.73 7.05 19.71
CA THR A 241 16.70 8.35 19.02
C THR A 241 17.53 9.38 19.77
N ALA A 242 17.34 9.50 21.09
CA ALA A 242 18.10 10.43 21.92
C ALA A 242 19.60 10.10 21.95
N PHE A 243 19.96 8.81 21.95
CA PHE A 243 21.35 8.36 21.88
C PHE A 243 22.00 8.72 20.54
N ILE A 244 21.33 8.45 19.41
CA ILE A 244 21.79 8.82 18.07
C ILE A 244 21.93 10.35 17.95
N ALA A 245 20.90 11.09 18.40
CA ALA A 245 20.92 12.55 18.50
C ALA A 245 22.14 13.07 19.28
N ALA A 246 22.45 12.47 20.43
CA ALA A 246 23.60 12.85 21.25
C ALA A 246 24.95 12.57 20.58
N MET A 247 25.01 11.60 19.66
CA MET A 247 26.20 11.33 18.84
C MET A 247 26.34 12.30 17.65
N GLY A 248 25.43 13.27 17.51
CA GLY A 248 25.43 14.28 16.44
C GLY A 248 24.72 13.86 15.16
N PHE A 249 24.08 12.68 15.16
CA PHE A 249 23.24 12.19 14.07
C PHE A 249 21.78 12.61 14.32
N LEU A 250 20.98 12.96 13.31
CA LEU A 250 19.59 13.48 13.45
C LEU A 250 19.48 14.92 14.03
N PRO A 251 20.15 15.91 13.41
CA PRO A 251 20.21 17.28 13.90
C PRO A 251 18.85 17.98 13.91
N LEU A 252 17.91 17.65 13.01
CA LEU A 252 16.59 18.29 13.01
C LEU A 252 15.69 17.71 14.11
N ILE A 253 15.71 16.40 14.32
CA ILE A 253 14.98 15.79 15.44
C ILE A 253 15.45 16.31 16.80
N GLN A 254 16.73 16.64 16.96
CA GLN A 254 17.23 17.27 18.19
C GLN A 254 16.59 18.65 18.46
N ARG A 255 16.20 19.38 17.40
CA ARG A 255 15.55 20.70 17.49
C ARG A 255 14.03 20.62 17.63
N LEU A 256 13.45 19.44 17.42
CA LEU A 256 12.01 19.21 17.54
C LEU A 256 11.60 18.96 19.00
N PRO A 257 10.37 19.34 19.37
CA PRO A 257 9.87 19.08 20.70
C PRO A 257 9.63 17.57 20.91
N SER A 258 9.80 17.09 22.13
CA SER A 258 9.80 15.64 22.43
C SER A 258 8.46 14.96 22.19
N ASP A 259 7.36 15.70 22.27
CA ASP A 259 6.00 15.26 21.97
C ASP A 259 5.83 14.84 20.50
N TYR A 260 6.52 15.50 19.57
CA TYR A 260 6.55 15.11 18.15
C TYR A 260 7.11 13.69 17.95
N ILE A 261 8.24 13.41 18.60
CA ILE A 261 8.89 12.09 18.54
C ILE A 261 7.98 11.05 19.22
N ILE A 262 7.41 11.37 20.38
CA ILE A 262 6.49 10.48 21.09
C ILE A 262 5.26 10.17 20.23
N PHE A 263 4.64 11.19 19.63
CA PHE A 263 3.47 11.02 18.77
C PHE A 263 3.78 10.14 17.56
N SER A 264 4.87 10.44 16.83
CA SER A 264 5.26 9.66 15.65
C SER A 264 5.54 8.20 15.98
N GLN A 265 6.31 7.92 17.04
CA GLN A 265 6.62 6.54 17.44
C GLN A 265 5.38 5.82 17.97
N LEU A 266 4.56 6.45 18.80
CA LEU A 266 3.34 5.84 19.32
C LEU A 266 2.35 5.54 18.20
N PHE A 267 2.12 6.48 17.29
CA PHE A 267 1.22 6.29 16.15
C PHE A 267 1.70 5.18 15.24
N TYR A 268 3.00 5.13 14.93
CA TYR A 268 3.61 4.06 14.16
C TYR A 268 3.35 2.69 14.80
N GLN A 269 3.64 2.55 16.08
CA GLN A 269 3.42 1.31 16.83
C GLN A 269 1.94 0.90 16.84
N ILE A 270 1.04 1.83 17.15
CA ILE A 270 -0.41 1.56 17.13
C ILE A 270 -0.85 1.11 15.74
N SER A 271 -0.37 1.75 14.67
CA SER A 271 -0.71 1.38 13.30
C SER A 271 -0.27 -0.05 12.95
N LEU A 272 0.98 -0.43 13.30
CA LEU A 272 1.54 -1.76 13.05
C LEU A 272 0.67 -2.85 13.67
N TYR A 273 0.40 -2.73 14.97
CA TYR A 273 -0.39 -3.74 15.70
C TYR A 273 -1.86 -3.75 15.29
N SER A 274 -2.45 -2.58 15.02
CA SER A 274 -3.85 -2.47 14.60
C SER A 274 -4.06 -3.13 13.24
N ILE A 275 -3.21 -2.81 12.25
CA ILE A 275 -3.29 -3.40 10.91
C ILE A 275 -3.04 -4.92 10.99
N ALA A 276 -1.98 -5.36 11.68
CA ALA A 276 -1.68 -6.79 11.82
C ALA A 276 -2.82 -7.60 12.44
N ARG A 277 -3.54 -7.03 13.41
CA ARG A 277 -4.61 -7.73 14.15
C ARG A 277 -5.96 -7.65 13.45
N LEU A 278 -6.33 -6.51 12.89
CA LEU A 278 -7.60 -6.31 12.20
C LEU A 278 -7.60 -6.98 10.83
N MET A 279 -6.46 -6.94 10.12
CA MET A 279 -6.33 -7.42 8.74
C MET A 279 -5.44 -8.66 8.64
N LYS A 280 -5.66 -9.64 9.53
CA LYS A 280 -4.88 -10.89 9.61
C LYS A 280 -4.70 -11.56 8.25
N LYS A 281 -3.48 -11.95 7.89
CA LYS A 281 -3.11 -12.61 6.63
C LYS A 281 -3.28 -11.77 5.36
N SER A 282 -3.52 -10.46 5.50
CA SER A 282 -3.61 -9.56 4.33
C SER A 282 -2.22 -9.06 3.91
N PHE A 283 -1.33 -8.79 4.86
CA PHE A 283 -0.02 -8.19 4.63
C PHE A 283 1.13 -9.16 4.94
N THR A 284 2.22 -9.07 4.19
CA THR A 284 3.54 -9.52 4.67
C THR A 284 4.05 -8.58 5.76
N PHE A 285 5.09 -8.98 6.50
CA PHE A 285 5.69 -8.11 7.53
C PHE A 285 6.28 -6.83 6.92
N GLY A 286 6.89 -6.92 5.74
CA GLY A 286 7.43 -5.81 4.96
C GLY A 286 6.36 -4.88 4.41
N GLU A 287 5.29 -5.43 3.81
CA GLU A 287 4.15 -4.64 3.34
C GLU A 287 3.51 -3.86 4.50
N LEU A 288 3.33 -4.52 5.65
CA LEU A 288 2.83 -3.90 6.87
C LEU A 288 3.74 -2.74 7.31
N ALA A 289 5.04 -2.97 7.37
CA ALA A 289 6.02 -1.95 7.76
C ALA A 289 5.98 -0.72 6.84
N VAL A 290 5.96 -0.93 5.51
CA VAL A 290 5.89 0.15 4.51
C VAL A 290 4.60 0.95 4.66
N VAL A 291 3.45 0.28 4.74
CA VAL A 291 2.14 0.93 4.86
C VAL A 291 2.02 1.71 6.17
N SER A 292 2.50 1.14 7.28
CA SER A 292 2.51 1.81 8.58
C SER A 292 3.42 3.05 8.60
N GLN A 293 4.60 3.00 7.98
CA GLN A 293 5.47 4.18 7.90
C GLN A 293 4.83 5.31 7.09
N ILE A 294 4.29 5.01 5.90
CA ILE A 294 3.59 6.01 5.06
C ILE A 294 2.42 6.62 5.84
N LEU A 295 1.64 5.79 6.54
CA LEU A 295 0.51 6.27 7.32
C LEU A 295 0.93 7.16 8.49
N THR A 296 2.03 6.84 9.16
CA THR A 296 2.60 7.70 10.22
C THR A 296 3.02 9.05 9.66
N LEU A 297 3.69 9.12 8.50
CA LEU A 297 4.10 10.39 7.91
C LEU A 297 2.89 11.30 7.60
N VAL A 298 1.80 10.72 7.05
CA VAL A 298 0.54 11.43 6.82
C VAL A 298 -0.08 11.94 8.13
N ALA A 299 -0.03 11.13 9.20
CA ALA A 299 -0.54 11.52 10.51
C ALA A 299 0.29 12.63 11.17
N VAL A 300 1.60 12.55 11.04
CA VAL A 300 2.57 13.54 11.53
C VAL A 300 2.39 14.87 10.81
N GLU A 301 2.25 14.85 9.48
CA GLU A 301 1.95 16.04 8.68
C GLU A 301 0.67 16.73 9.18
N ALA A 302 -0.43 15.98 9.33
CA ALA A 302 -1.68 16.52 9.85
C ALA A 302 -1.55 17.09 11.28
N TRP A 303 -0.71 16.49 12.12
CA TRP A 303 -0.43 16.96 13.47
C TRP A 303 0.32 18.30 13.46
N VAL A 304 1.40 18.41 12.66
CA VAL A 304 2.19 19.65 12.51
C VAL A 304 1.32 20.80 12.04
N ILE A 305 0.54 20.58 10.97
CA ILE A 305 -0.33 21.60 10.40
C ILE A 305 -1.37 22.08 11.42
N THR A 306 -1.93 21.15 12.21
CA THR A 306 -2.92 21.47 13.24
C THR A 306 -2.31 22.31 14.36
N ILE A 307 -1.13 21.92 14.86
CA ILE A 307 -0.45 22.63 15.94
C ILE A 307 -0.04 24.03 15.52
N ASN A 308 0.53 24.16 14.32
CA ASN A 308 0.92 25.46 13.78
C ASN A 308 -0.31 26.37 13.60
N LYS A 309 -1.42 25.84 13.07
CA LYS A 309 -2.65 26.62 12.87
C LYS A 309 -3.20 27.17 14.18
N PHE A 310 -3.27 26.34 15.22
CA PHE A 310 -3.85 26.72 16.51
C PHE A 310 -2.82 27.30 17.49
N LYS A 311 -1.56 27.46 17.05
CA LYS A 311 -0.44 27.95 17.85
C LYS A 311 -0.33 27.23 19.20
N LEU A 312 -0.58 25.92 19.21
CA LEU A 312 -0.62 25.11 20.43
C LEU A 312 0.78 24.93 21.03
N LEU A 313 1.77 24.74 20.16
CA LEU A 313 3.17 24.51 20.50
C LEU A 313 4.05 25.16 19.43
N LYS A 314 5.21 25.66 19.84
CA LYS A 314 6.19 26.23 18.91
C LYS A 314 7.11 25.12 18.40
N ILE A 315 7.04 24.82 17.11
CA ILE A 315 7.88 23.80 16.46
C ILE A 315 8.96 24.53 15.65
N THR A 316 10.06 24.88 16.30
CA THR A 316 11.08 25.83 15.80
C THR A 316 11.71 25.53 14.42
N PRO A 317 11.76 24.28 13.89
CA PRO A 317 12.12 24.04 12.48
C PRO A 317 10.93 23.94 11.51
N LEU A 318 9.70 23.75 12.00
CA LEU A 318 8.51 23.55 11.15
C LEU A 318 7.47 24.66 11.33
N GLU A 319 7.79 25.76 12.01
CA GLU A 319 6.86 26.84 12.37
C GLU A 319 6.28 27.52 11.13
N ASN A 320 7.08 27.64 10.07
CA ASN A 320 6.70 28.26 8.80
C ASN A 320 6.15 27.25 7.78
N HIS A 321 5.98 25.98 8.14
CA HIS A 321 5.46 24.97 7.23
C HIS A 321 3.98 25.24 6.92
N VAL A 322 3.70 25.61 5.66
CA VAL A 322 2.35 25.82 5.15
C VAL A 322 2.11 24.82 4.01
N PRO A 323 1.33 23.75 4.25
CA PRO A 323 1.07 22.74 3.23
C PRO A 323 0.21 23.31 2.10
N SER A 324 0.34 22.72 0.92
CA SER A 324 -0.59 23.01 -0.18
C SER A 324 -2.03 22.61 0.20
N SER A 325 -3.00 23.24 -0.46
CA SER A 325 -4.41 22.86 -0.30
C SER A 325 -4.62 21.37 -0.63
N LEU A 326 -3.90 20.86 -1.62
CA LEU A 326 -3.98 19.47 -2.09
C LEU A 326 -3.50 18.48 -1.03
N ILE A 327 -2.35 18.77 -0.38
CA ILE A 327 -1.82 17.95 0.73
C ILE A 327 -2.79 17.96 1.91
N THR A 328 -3.39 19.13 2.21
CA THR A 328 -4.41 19.23 3.27
C THR A 328 -5.61 18.32 2.98
N PHE A 329 -6.11 18.31 1.74
CA PHE A 329 -7.19 17.39 1.34
C PHE A 329 -6.75 15.92 1.35
N GLN A 330 -5.53 15.61 0.93
CA GLN A 330 -5.00 14.25 1.00
C GLN A 330 -4.99 13.74 2.45
N ASN A 331 -4.43 14.52 3.38
CA ASN A 331 -4.41 14.18 4.81
C ASN A 331 -5.82 14.00 5.37
N ALA A 332 -6.73 14.94 5.05
CA ALA A 332 -8.12 14.88 5.46
C ALA A 332 -8.83 13.61 4.96
N LEU A 333 -8.62 13.23 3.70
CA LEU A 333 -9.24 12.07 3.08
C LEU A 333 -8.67 10.76 3.65
N VAL A 334 -7.35 10.65 3.77
CA VAL A 334 -6.69 9.42 4.27
C VAL A 334 -6.99 9.20 5.75
N LEU A 335 -6.75 10.19 6.60
CA LEU A 335 -7.00 10.06 8.04
C LEU A 335 -8.51 10.08 8.35
N GLY A 336 -9.30 10.80 7.56
CA GLY A 336 -10.76 10.79 7.65
C GLY A 336 -11.35 9.39 7.44
N MET A 337 -10.83 8.61 6.48
CA MET A 337 -11.28 7.23 6.29
C MET A 337 -10.94 6.33 7.47
N LEU A 338 -9.76 6.53 8.11
CA LEU A 338 -9.43 5.82 9.34
C LEU A 338 -10.35 6.19 10.49
N LEU A 339 -10.66 7.49 10.67
CA LEU A 339 -11.61 7.96 11.67
C LEU A 339 -13.00 7.35 11.44
N ILE A 340 -13.47 7.31 10.18
CA ILE A 340 -14.72 6.63 9.80
C ILE A 340 -14.68 5.17 10.23
N GLY A 341 -13.63 4.42 9.87
CA GLY A 341 -13.49 3.02 10.23
C GLY A 341 -13.46 2.78 11.75
N MET A 342 -12.72 3.59 12.49
CA MET A 342 -12.61 3.48 13.95
C MET A 342 -13.94 3.76 14.66
N ILE A 343 -14.58 4.88 14.34
CA ILE A 343 -15.81 5.32 15.01
C ILE A 343 -16.99 4.42 14.62
N SER A 344 -17.07 3.99 13.35
CA SER A 344 -18.15 3.10 12.89
C SER A 344 -17.92 1.62 13.21
N SER A 345 -16.75 1.23 13.75
CA SER A 345 -16.36 -0.16 14.01
C SER A 345 -17.41 -1.03 14.74
N PRO A 346 -18.08 -0.62 15.83
CA PRO A 346 -19.08 -1.48 16.48
C PRO A 346 -20.27 -1.77 15.55
N PHE A 347 -20.69 -0.79 14.76
CA PHE A 347 -21.80 -0.93 13.82
C PHE A 347 -21.41 -1.73 12.58
N LEU A 348 -20.18 -1.57 12.10
CA LEU A 348 -19.61 -2.37 11.02
C LEU A 348 -19.56 -3.86 11.41
N ILE A 349 -19.05 -4.17 12.61
CA ILE A 349 -19.01 -5.55 13.13
C ILE A 349 -20.43 -6.11 13.27
N HIS A 350 -21.38 -5.32 13.78
CA HIS A 350 -22.77 -5.75 13.89
C HIS A 350 -23.44 -5.97 12.53
N SER A 351 -23.16 -5.12 11.53
CA SER A 351 -23.59 -5.31 10.14
C SER A 351 -23.12 -6.66 9.59
N ARG A 352 -21.85 -7.01 9.82
CA ARG A 352 -21.30 -8.30 9.41
C ARG A 352 -22.01 -9.47 10.10
N TYR A 353 -22.27 -9.34 11.41
CA TYR A 353 -23.00 -10.35 12.18
C TYR A 353 -24.40 -10.62 11.59
N LEU A 354 -25.18 -9.56 11.30
CA LEU A 354 -26.49 -9.69 10.67
C LEU A 354 -26.41 -10.30 9.27
N ALA A 355 -25.36 -9.98 8.50
CA ALA A 355 -25.13 -10.57 7.18
C ALA A 355 -24.88 -12.08 7.23
N GLN A 356 -24.25 -12.58 8.29
CA GLN A 356 -23.91 -14.00 8.47
C GLN A 356 -25.09 -14.86 8.99
N GLN A 357 -26.17 -14.25 9.45
CA GLN A 357 -27.34 -15.02 9.91
C GLN A 357 -28.02 -15.77 8.76
N ARG A 358 -28.22 -17.08 8.94
CA ARG A 358 -28.82 -17.98 7.93
C ARG A 358 -30.30 -17.67 7.71
N SER A 359 -30.68 -17.41 6.46
CA SER A 359 -32.07 -17.11 6.06
C SER A 359 -32.94 -18.35 5.84
N TRP A 360 -32.36 -19.50 5.47
CA TRP A 360 -33.10 -20.64 4.93
C TRP A 360 -33.97 -21.42 5.93
N LYS A 361 -33.65 -21.39 7.24
CA LYS A 361 -34.46 -22.07 8.29
C LYS A 361 -35.40 -21.11 9.04
N SER A 362 -35.52 -19.86 8.60
CA SER A 362 -36.12 -18.80 9.42
C SER A 362 -37.53 -18.45 8.96
N LYS A 363 -38.44 -18.22 9.93
CA LYS A 363 -39.81 -17.78 9.66
C LYS A 363 -39.80 -16.48 8.85
N ARG A 364 -40.77 -16.29 7.94
CA ARG A 364 -40.88 -15.10 7.08
C ARG A 364 -40.79 -13.77 7.85
N ALA A 365 -41.37 -13.70 9.06
CA ALA A 365 -41.29 -12.54 9.94
C ALA A 365 -39.86 -12.22 10.41
N HIS A 366 -39.06 -13.24 10.73
CA HIS A 366 -37.65 -13.07 11.11
C HIS A 366 -36.79 -12.64 9.93
N ILE A 367 -37.05 -13.15 8.72
CA ILE A 367 -36.36 -12.69 7.50
C ILE A 367 -36.62 -11.19 7.28
N ARG A 368 -37.87 -10.75 7.39
CA ARG A 368 -38.25 -9.35 7.29
C ARG A 368 -37.55 -8.50 8.36
N ASN A 369 -37.55 -8.96 9.60
CA ASN A 369 -36.88 -8.25 10.70
C ASN A 369 -35.36 -8.13 10.49
N ASN A 370 -34.70 -9.20 10.04
CA ASN A 370 -33.27 -9.18 9.75
C ASN A 370 -32.95 -8.22 8.58
N ASN A 371 -33.75 -8.24 7.51
CA ASN A 371 -33.57 -7.30 6.40
C ASN A 371 -33.76 -5.84 6.84
N ASN A 372 -34.73 -5.56 7.72
CA ASN A 372 -34.91 -4.25 8.32
C ASN A 372 -33.72 -3.88 9.23
N GLY A 373 -33.18 -4.84 9.98
CA GLY A 373 -31.97 -4.68 10.79
C GLY A 373 -30.75 -4.27 9.94
N LYS A 374 -30.51 -4.97 8.83
CA LYS A 374 -29.44 -4.64 7.86
C LYS A 374 -29.59 -3.23 7.31
N LYS A 375 -30.82 -2.83 6.93
CA LYS A 375 -31.11 -1.46 6.46
C LYS A 375 -30.87 -0.41 7.53
N ARG A 376 -31.30 -0.65 8.77
CA ARG A 376 -31.06 0.25 9.91
C ARG A 376 -29.58 0.43 10.20
N MET A 377 -28.82 -0.68 10.23
CA MET A 377 -27.37 -0.62 10.47
C MET A 377 -26.65 0.13 9.35
N ALA A 378 -27.02 -0.14 8.09
CA ALA A 378 -26.47 0.61 6.96
C ALA A 378 -26.75 2.11 7.06
N LEU A 379 -27.98 2.50 7.40
CA LEU A 379 -28.35 3.90 7.62
C LEU A 379 -27.50 4.54 8.72
N VAL A 380 -27.28 3.86 9.85
CA VAL A 380 -26.40 4.36 10.92
C VAL A 380 -24.97 4.53 10.43
N ILE A 381 -24.41 3.55 9.72
CA ILE A 381 -23.04 3.62 9.18
C ILE A 381 -22.91 4.80 8.20
N TYR A 382 -23.87 4.99 7.30
CA TYR A 382 -23.87 6.11 6.36
C TYR A 382 -24.00 7.46 7.06
N LEU A 383 -24.87 7.59 8.05
CA LEU A 383 -25.00 8.81 8.85
C LEU A 383 -23.72 9.15 9.62
N ILE A 384 -23.11 8.16 10.28
CA ILE A 384 -21.82 8.34 10.97
C ILE A 384 -20.75 8.80 9.97
N SER A 385 -20.71 8.18 8.79
CA SER A 385 -19.76 8.55 7.73
C SER A 385 -19.94 10.02 7.31
N VAL A 386 -21.19 10.45 7.08
CA VAL A 386 -21.51 11.85 6.71
C VAL A 386 -21.12 12.83 7.83
N ILE A 387 -21.42 12.50 9.09
CA ILE A 387 -21.06 13.34 10.24
C ILE A 387 -19.53 13.51 10.32
N ILE A 388 -18.76 12.42 10.17
CA ILE A 388 -17.30 12.49 10.22
C ILE A 388 -16.74 13.27 9.04
N VAL A 389 -17.27 13.10 7.83
CA VAL A 389 -16.90 13.93 6.67
C VAL A 389 -17.18 15.41 6.95
N GLY A 390 -18.27 15.74 7.63
CA GLY A 390 -18.58 17.09 8.11
C GLY A 390 -17.55 17.63 9.10
N LEU A 391 -17.20 16.85 10.13
CA LEU A 391 -16.22 17.22 11.15
C LEU A 391 -14.81 17.41 10.57
N VAL A 392 -14.38 16.50 9.69
CA VAL A 392 -13.12 16.64 8.95
C VAL A 392 -13.18 17.85 8.03
N GLY A 393 -14.33 18.13 7.41
CA GLY A 393 -14.57 19.36 6.65
C GLY A 393 -14.38 20.62 7.49
N LEU A 394 -14.86 20.66 8.73
CA LEU A 394 -14.65 21.80 9.64
C LEU A 394 -13.16 21.97 9.98
N TRP A 395 -12.42 20.87 10.17
CA TRP A 395 -10.97 20.93 10.35
C TRP A 395 -10.28 21.53 9.11
N VAL A 396 -10.58 21.05 7.91
CA VAL A 396 -10.03 21.61 6.65
C VAL A 396 -10.44 23.08 6.47
N GLN A 397 -11.68 23.44 6.81
CA GLN A 397 -12.15 24.82 6.74
C GLN A 397 -11.35 25.75 7.65
N SER A 398 -11.05 25.30 8.88
CA SER A 398 -10.18 26.04 9.79
C SER A 398 -8.80 26.28 9.18
N LEU A 399 -8.22 25.25 8.55
CA LEU A 399 -6.91 25.35 7.90
C LEU A 399 -6.93 26.33 6.72
N LEU A 400 -7.81 26.12 5.74
CA LEU A 400 -7.86 26.88 4.49
C LEU A 400 -8.49 28.28 4.60
N GLY A 401 -9.26 28.55 5.65
CA GLY A 401 -10.02 29.80 5.82
C GLY A 401 -11.23 29.94 4.87
N ARG A 402 -11.58 28.89 4.12
CA ARG A 402 -12.69 28.85 3.16
C ARG A 402 -13.45 27.53 3.27
N ASN A 403 -14.71 27.52 2.85
CA ASN A 403 -15.51 26.29 2.87
C ASN A 403 -14.89 25.25 1.92
N PRO A 404 -14.53 24.04 2.40
CA PRO A 404 -13.78 23.05 1.62
C PRO A 404 -14.61 22.43 0.49
N TYR A 405 -15.92 22.28 0.69
CA TYR A 405 -16.80 21.69 -0.33
C TYR A 405 -17.00 22.66 -1.50
N LEU A 406 -17.19 23.95 -1.20
CA LEU A 406 -17.21 25.00 -2.22
C LEU A 406 -15.86 25.13 -2.91
N TRP A 407 -14.76 24.96 -2.18
CA TRP A 407 -13.43 24.96 -2.79
C TRP A 407 -13.26 23.82 -3.79
N ILE A 408 -13.61 22.58 -3.44
CA ILE A 408 -13.53 21.44 -4.37
C ILE A 408 -14.39 21.71 -5.59
N PHE A 409 -15.63 22.18 -5.39
CA PHE A 409 -16.53 22.50 -6.50
C PHE A 409 -15.93 23.57 -7.42
N ALA A 410 -15.45 24.68 -6.85
CA ALA A 410 -14.79 25.74 -7.60
C ALA A 410 -13.55 25.24 -8.35
N PHE A 411 -12.72 24.43 -7.69
CA PHE A 411 -11.50 23.85 -8.27
C PHE A 411 -11.82 22.94 -9.47
N VAL A 412 -12.87 22.12 -9.40
CA VAL A 412 -13.27 21.24 -10.50
C VAL A 412 -13.79 22.04 -11.71
N ILE A 413 -14.55 23.11 -11.49
CA ILE A 413 -15.14 23.91 -12.59
C ILE A 413 -14.22 25.02 -13.11
N GLU A 414 -13.09 25.25 -12.45
CA GLU A 414 -12.15 26.33 -12.76
C GLU A 414 -11.66 26.27 -14.22
N THR A 415 -11.34 25.06 -14.71
CA THR A 415 -10.86 24.87 -16.08
C THR A 415 -11.78 23.94 -16.86
N ARG A 416 -11.95 24.23 -18.15
CA ARG A 416 -12.71 23.35 -19.07
C ARG A 416 -12.07 21.97 -19.19
N VAL A 417 -10.74 21.91 -19.01
CA VAL A 417 -9.96 20.67 -19.07
C VAL A 417 -10.34 19.75 -17.90
N ARG A 418 -10.47 20.26 -16.67
CA ARG A 418 -10.90 19.46 -15.51
C ARG A 418 -12.31 18.89 -15.70
N ILE A 419 -13.25 19.69 -16.20
CA ILE A 419 -14.61 19.23 -16.52
C ILE A 419 -14.58 18.14 -17.60
N PHE A 420 -13.81 18.36 -18.67
CA PHE A 420 -13.64 17.36 -19.73
C PHE A 420 -13.04 16.06 -19.18
N LEU A 421 -12.03 16.13 -18.31
CA LEU A 421 -11.42 14.97 -17.66
C LEU A 421 -12.44 14.19 -16.81
N CYS A 422 -13.31 14.88 -16.05
CA CYS A 422 -14.40 14.21 -15.32
C CYS A 422 -15.33 13.43 -16.26
N ILE A 423 -15.77 14.06 -17.35
CA ILE A 423 -16.65 13.41 -18.34
C ILE A 423 -15.92 12.24 -19.00
N PHE A 424 -14.66 12.44 -19.41
CA PHE A 424 -13.80 11.42 -19.99
C PHE A 424 -13.68 10.21 -19.07
N TRP A 425 -13.39 10.40 -17.79
CA TRP A 425 -13.28 9.29 -16.84
C TRP A 425 -14.61 8.57 -16.61
N ILE A 426 -15.73 9.30 -16.50
CA ILE A 426 -17.07 8.67 -16.35
C ILE A 426 -17.39 7.81 -17.57
N VAL A 427 -17.20 8.36 -18.78
CA VAL A 427 -17.46 7.65 -20.04
C VAL A 427 -16.53 6.44 -20.17
N LEU A 428 -15.24 6.61 -19.89
CA LEU A 428 -14.24 5.55 -19.98
C LEU A 428 -14.55 4.41 -19.00
N ILE A 429 -14.89 4.72 -17.74
CA ILE A 429 -15.27 3.72 -16.75
C ILE A 429 -16.55 3.00 -17.19
N ALA A 430 -17.58 3.73 -17.64
CA ALA A 430 -18.83 3.13 -18.10
C ALA A 430 -18.61 2.16 -19.27
N ILE A 431 -17.87 2.59 -20.30
CA ILE A 431 -17.50 1.73 -21.44
C ILE A 431 -16.68 0.53 -20.95
N SER A 432 -15.70 0.75 -20.07
CA SER A 432 -14.84 -0.33 -19.58
C SER A 432 -15.61 -1.41 -18.81
N LEU A 433 -16.63 -1.03 -18.03
CA LEU A 433 -17.48 -1.95 -17.29
C LEU A 433 -18.41 -2.71 -18.21
N VAL A 434 -18.97 -2.06 -19.24
CA VAL A 434 -19.79 -2.71 -20.27
C VAL A 434 -18.96 -3.76 -21.03
N LEU A 435 -17.78 -3.39 -21.51
CA LEU A 435 -16.87 -4.30 -22.20
C LEU A 435 -16.45 -5.47 -21.30
N PHE A 436 -16.12 -5.19 -20.04
CA PHE A 436 -15.74 -6.24 -19.09
C PHE A 436 -16.89 -7.22 -18.83
N ASN A 437 -18.12 -6.73 -18.66
CA ASN A 437 -19.30 -7.57 -18.48
C ASN A 437 -19.59 -8.41 -19.73
N GLN A 438 -19.47 -7.83 -20.93
CA GLN A 438 -19.60 -8.57 -22.19
C GLN A 438 -18.55 -9.67 -22.32
N MET A 439 -17.30 -9.40 -21.96
CA MET A 439 -16.25 -10.44 -21.91
C MET A 439 -16.62 -11.58 -20.96
N GLY A 440 -17.20 -11.25 -19.80
CA GLY A 440 -17.69 -12.23 -18.82
C GLY A 440 -18.86 -13.09 -19.32
N GLN A 441 -19.67 -12.59 -20.25
CA GLN A 441 -20.78 -13.33 -20.86
C GLN A 441 -20.34 -14.29 -21.98
N THR A 442 -19.12 -14.12 -22.53
CA THR A 442 -18.61 -15.06 -23.52
C THR A 442 -18.31 -16.43 -22.88
N ARG A 443 -18.46 -17.53 -23.63
CA ARG A 443 -18.10 -18.88 -23.15
C ARG A 443 -16.59 -19.05 -22.85
N LYS A 444 -15.76 -18.02 -23.08
CA LYS A 444 -14.33 -18.05 -22.84
C LYS A 444 -14.05 -17.65 -21.40
N THR A 445 -13.51 -18.57 -20.62
CA THR A 445 -12.98 -18.28 -19.28
C THR A 445 -11.63 -17.57 -19.41
N TYR A 446 -11.62 -16.26 -19.19
CA TYR A 446 -10.38 -15.49 -19.17
C TYR A 446 -9.56 -15.81 -17.93
N SER A 447 -8.24 -15.95 -18.12
CA SER A 447 -7.32 -16.14 -17.00
C SER A 447 -7.37 -14.94 -16.04
N LEU A 448 -7.17 -15.17 -14.74
CA LEU A 448 -7.10 -14.11 -13.73
C LEU A 448 -6.07 -13.02 -14.12
N ASN A 449 -4.94 -13.44 -14.69
CA ASN A 449 -3.94 -12.51 -15.19
C ASN A 449 -4.49 -11.57 -16.27
N SER A 450 -5.23 -12.10 -17.25
CA SER A 450 -5.84 -11.28 -18.30
C SER A 450 -6.83 -10.28 -17.73
N LYS A 451 -7.67 -10.70 -16.77
CA LYS A 451 -8.61 -9.82 -16.07
C LYS A 451 -7.88 -8.70 -15.31
N ARG A 452 -6.81 -9.02 -14.58
CA ARG A 452 -6.00 -8.01 -13.88
C ARG A 452 -5.35 -7.03 -14.86
N LYS A 453 -4.72 -7.54 -15.91
CA LYS A 453 -4.02 -6.69 -16.89
C LYS A 453 -4.96 -5.77 -17.66
N TYR A 454 -6.23 -6.15 -17.87
CA TYR A 454 -7.25 -5.26 -18.41
C TYR A 454 -7.35 -3.95 -17.60
N PHE A 455 -7.45 -4.03 -16.28
CA PHE A 455 -7.52 -2.84 -15.42
C PHE A 455 -6.17 -2.11 -15.29
N HIS A 456 -5.04 -2.80 -15.44
CA HIS A 456 -3.73 -2.14 -15.48
C HIS A 456 -3.57 -1.30 -16.75
N PHE A 457 -4.02 -1.80 -17.91
CA PHE A 457 -4.07 -1.02 -19.15
C PHE A 457 -5.08 0.12 -19.07
N LEU A 458 -6.24 -0.10 -18.45
CA LEU A 458 -7.22 0.97 -18.21
C LEU A 458 -6.61 2.11 -17.39
N ALA A 459 -5.79 1.80 -16.38
CA ALA A 459 -5.08 2.79 -15.58
C ALA A 459 -4.14 3.67 -16.44
N LEU A 460 -3.43 3.12 -17.44
CA LEU A 460 -2.61 3.91 -18.37
C LEU A 460 -3.46 4.96 -19.11
N VAL A 461 -4.56 4.52 -19.72
CA VAL A 461 -5.44 5.37 -20.53
C VAL A 461 -6.15 6.42 -19.67
N MET A 462 -6.51 6.06 -18.44
CA MET A 462 -7.22 6.94 -17.53
C MET A 462 -6.30 8.00 -16.91
N PHE A 463 -5.09 7.62 -16.50
CA PHE A 463 -4.25 8.45 -15.63
C PHE A 463 -3.20 9.28 -16.38
N ILE A 464 -2.61 8.76 -17.46
CA ILE A 464 -1.56 9.50 -18.20
C ILE A 464 -2.12 10.83 -18.73
N PRO A 465 -3.24 10.87 -19.49
CA PRO A 465 -3.76 12.14 -19.99
C PRO A 465 -4.12 13.10 -18.84
N GLY A 466 -4.75 12.58 -17.78
CA GLY A 466 -5.11 13.39 -16.61
C GLY A 466 -3.91 14.09 -15.98
N TYR A 467 -2.82 13.34 -15.76
CA TYR A 467 -1.60 13.90 -15.16
C TYR A 467 -0.85 14.86 -16.09
N LEU A 468 -0.82 14.60 -17.40
CA LEU A 468 -0.14 15.49 -18.36
C LEU A 468 -0.81 16.86 -18.48
N TYR A 469 -2.14 16.89 -18.44
CA TYR A 469 -2.89 18.14 -18.60
C TYR A 469 -3.15 18.87 -17.29
N GLU A 470 -3.46 18.16 -16.21
CA GLU A 470 -3.81 18.76 -14.92
C GLU A 470 -3.19 17.97 -13.74
N PRO A 471 -1.88 18.13 -13.45
CA PRO A 471 -1.18 17.40 -12.39
C PRO A 471 -1.82 17.57 -11.00
N GLU A 472 -2.19 18.81 -10.64
CA GLU A 472 -2.82 19.14 -9.36
C GLU A 472 -4.20 18.49 -9.21
N PHE A 473 -4.98 18.50 -10.30
CA PHE A 473 -6.29 17.83 -10.31
C PHE A 473 -6.14 16.32 -10.17
N MET A 474 -5.12 15.75 -10.82
CA MET A 474 -4.81 14.33 -10.70
C MET A 474 -4.40 13.95 -9.27
N HIS A 475 -3.60 14.79 -8.60
CA HIS A 475 -3.24 14.59 -7.19
C HIS A 475 -4.49 14.49 -6.30
N LEU A 476 -5.42 15.45 -6.41
CA LEU A 476 -6.67 15.44 -5.67
C LEU A 476 -7.57 14.26 -6.05
N ALA A 477 -7.72 13.98 -7.35
CA ALA A 477 -8.54 12.88 -7.85
C ALA A 477 -8.05 11.51 -7.35
N PHE A 478 -6.74 11.29 -7.28
CA PHE A 478 -6.16 10.10 -6.68
C PHE A 478 -6.46 9.99 -5.19
N SER A 479 -6.38 11.07 -4.43
CA SER A 479 -6.72 11.07 -2.99
C SER A 479 -8.20 10.72 -2.78
N VAL A 480 -9.10 11.27 -3.60
CA VAL A 480 -10.54 10.96 -3.56
C VAL A 480 -10.79 9.49 -3.95
N ALA A 481 -10.18 9.02 -5.03
CA ALA A 481 -10.30 7.63 -5.47
C ALA A 481 -9.77 6.65 -4.41
N PHE A 482 -8.66 6.97 -3.75
CA PHE A 482 -8.08 6.15 -2.70
C PHE A 482 -9.00 6.06 -1.48
N ALA A 483 -9.52 7.20 -1.03
CA ALA A 483 -10.49 7.25 0.06
C ALA A 483 -11.77 6.48 -0.29
N ALA A 484 -12.25 6.59 -1.54
CA ALA A 484 -13.39 5.83 -2.03
C ALA A 484 -13.14 4.32 -2.04
N LEU A 485 -11.96 3.85 -2.48
CA LEU A 485 -11.61 2.43 -2.46
C LEU A 485 -11.54 1.88 -1.03
N ILE A 486 -10.97 2.62 -0.07
CA ILE A 486 -10.99 2.23 1.35
C ILE A 486 -12.43 2.12 1.86
N TYR A 487 -13.28 3.10 1.53
CA TYR A 487 -14.68 3.09 1.97
C TYR A 487 -15.47 1.93 1.37
N LEU A 488 -15.32 1.68 0.06
CA LEU A 488 -15.92 0.53 -0.62
C LEU A 488 -15.45 -0.79 -0.02
N GLU A 489 -14.19 -0.87 0.42
CA GLU A 489 -13.65 -2.03 1.11
C GLU A 489 -14.31 -2.25 2.48
N TYR A 490 -14.61 -1.19 3.24
CA TYR A 490 -15.44 -1.31 4.45
C TYR A 490 -16.84 -1.84 4.12
N LEU A 491 -17.51 -1.28 3.12
CA LEU A 491 -18.86 -1.73 2.73
C LEU A 491 -18.86 -3.20 2.29
N ARG A 492 -17.85 -3.62 1.53
CA ARG A 492 -17.67 -5.00 1.07
C ARG A 492 -17.40 -5.93 2.24
N TYR A 493 -16.37 -5.64 3.03
CA TYR A 493 -15.91 -6.52 4.10
C TYR A 493 -17.00 -6.76 5.16
N PHE A 494 -17.66 -5.67 5.60
CA PHE A 494 -18.73 -5.71 6.59
C PHE A 494 -20.13 -5.97 5.98
N ALA A 495 -20.19 -6.27 4.68
CA ALA A 495 -21.41 -6.62 3.94
C ALA A 495 -22.55 -5.61 4.14
N VAL A 496 -22.23 -4.32 4.10
CA VAL A 496 -23.17 -3.22 4.34
C VAL A 496 -24.19 -3.14 3.20
N TYR A 497 -25.48 -3.08 3.54
CA TYR A 497 -26.57 -3.02 2.57
C TYR A 497 -26.65 -1.64 1.89
N PRO A 498 -27.00 -1.54 0.58
CA PRO A 498 -27.32 -2.63 -0.34
C PRO A 498 -26.12 -3.19 -1.12
N ILE A 499 -25.00 -2.46 -1.15
CA ILE A 499 -23.95 -2.65 -2.15
C ILE A 499 -22.90 -3.70 -1.75
N GLY A 500 -22.73 -3.96 -0.45
CA GLY A 500 -21.64 -4.81 0.07
C GLY A 500 -21.59 -6.21 -0.56
N LYS A 501 -22.74 -6.83 -0.83
CA LYS A 501 -22.80 -8.14 -1.52
C LYS A 501 -22.34 -8.04 -2.98
N GLN A 502 -22.78 -7.00 -3.70
CA GLN A 502 -22.42 -6.79 -5.11
C GLN A 502 -20.92 -6.54 -5.27
N LEU A 503 -20.35 -5.70 -4.39
CA LEU A 503 -18.90 -5.46 -4.34
C LEU A 503 -18.13 -6.75 -4.09
N HIS A 504 -18.59 -7.59 -3.15
CA HIS A 504 -17.92 -8.85 -2.86
C HIS A 504 -17.93 -9.78 -4.08
N MET A 505 -19.08 -9.96 -4.73
CA MET A 505 -19.19 -10.81 -5.92
C MET A 505 -18.29 -10.31 -7.06
N PHE A 506 -18.28 -9.00 -7.33
CA PHE A 506 -17.44 -8.41 -8.36
C PHE A 506 -15.94 -8.59 -8.05
N LEU A 507 -15.50 -8.21 -6.84
CA LEU A 507 -14.08 -8.24 -6.48
C LEU A 507 -13.55 -9.67 -6.29
N SER A 508 -14.41 -10.63 -5.95
CA SER A 508 -14.04 -12.04 -5.82
C SER A 508 -13.50 -12.65 -7.12
N GLU A 509 -13.83 -12.09 -8.28
CA GLU A 509 -13.31 -12.57 -9.58
C GLU A 509 -11.81 -12.30 -9.80
N PHE A 510 -11.21 -11.43 -8.97
CA PHE A 510 -9.84 -10.96 -9.10
C PHE A 510 -8.92 -11.44 -7.97
N LEU A 511 -9.44 -12.25 -7.03
CA LEU A 511 -8.68 -12.73 -5.89
C LEU A 511 -7.57 -13.69 -6.30
N ASP A 512 -6.36 -13.42 -5.81
CA ASP A 512 -5.21 -14.32 -5.91
C ASP A 512 -4.62 -14.65 -4.53
N SER A 513 -3.45 -15.29 -4.51
CA SER A 513 -2.79 -15.67 -3.25
C SER A 513 -2.37 -14.48 -2.39
N ARG A 514 -2.23 -13.27 -2.97
CA ARG A 514 -1.85 -12.04 -2.27
C ARG A 514 -3.04 -11.48 -1.46
N ASP A 515 -4.26 -11.75 -1.91
CA ASP A 515 -5.51 -11.39 -1.22
C ASP A 515 -6.05 -12.54 -0.33
N SER A 516 -5.15 -13.25 0.36
CA SER A 516 -5.55 -14.39 1.22
C SER A 516 -6.27 -13.98 2.51
N GLY A 517 -6.15 -12.71 2.87
CA GLY A 517 -6.73 -12.11 4.07
C GLY A 517 -8.17 -11.65 3.90
N PRO A 518 -8.77 -11.06 4.96
CA PRO A 518 -10.08 -10.46 4.89
C PRO A 518 -10.16 -9.26 3.93
N CYS A 519 -9.07 -8.51 3.79
CA CYS A 519 -8.98 -7.30 2.98
C CYS A 519 -8.52 -7.65 1.55
N ILE A 520 -9.15 -7.03 0.54
CA ILE A 520 -8.73 -7.14 -0.86
C ILE A 520 -7.81 -5.95 -1.18
N LEU A 521 -6.50 -6.20 -1.18
CA LEU A 521 -5.49 -5.15 -1.30
C LEU A 521 -5.06 -4.93 -2.74
N SER A 522 -5.21 -5.91 -3.65
CA SER A 522 -4.71 -5.80 -5.03
C SER A 522 -5.11 -4.51 -5.77
N HIS A 523 -6.38 -4.09 -5.66
CA HIS A 523 -6.88 -2.88 -6.32
C HIS A 523 -6.45 -1.60 -5.60
N ILE A 524 -6.35 -1.66 -4.27
CA ILE A 524 -5.86 -0.55 -3.44
C ILE A 524 -4.38 -0.31 -3.75
N TYR A 525 -3.57 -1.36 -3.83
CA TYR A 525 -2.16 -1.27 -4.18
C TYR A 525 -1.93 -0.86 -5.62
N LEU A 526 -2.77 -1.27 -6.57
CA LEU A 526 -2.67 -0.74 -7.94
C LEU A 526 -2.84 0.79 -7.95
N LEU A 527 -3.85 1.30 -7.23
CA LEU A 527 -4.08 2.74 -7.13
C LEU A 527 -2.95 3.45 -6.37
N ILE A 528 -2.56 2.95 -5.20
CA ILE A 528 -1.42 3.50 -4.42
C ILE A 528 -0.16 3.51 -5.26
N GLY A 529 0.12 2.43 -6.00
CA GLY A 529 1.30 2.32 -6.84
C GLY A 529 1.32 3.37 -7.95
N CYS A 530 0.18 3.68 -8.55
CA CYS A 530 0.07 4.75 -9.54
C CYS A 530 0.11 6.15 -8.91
N ALA A 531 -0.60 6.35 -7.80
CA ALA A 531 -0.76 7.64 -7.14
C ALA A 531 0.48 8.06 -6.33
N GLY A 532 1.19 7.10 -5.74
CA GLY A 532 2.29 7.36 -4.80
C GLY A 532 3.41 8.18 -5.42
N CYS A 533 3.82 7.86 -6.65
CA CYS A 533 4.83 8.64 -7.38
C CYS A 533 4.37 10.07 -7.70
N ILE A 534 3.06 10.29 -7.83
CA ILE A 534 2.47 11.61 -8.09
C ILE A 534 2.35 12.40 -6.79
N TRP A 535 1.98 11.76 -5.67
CA TRP A 535 1.97 12.40 -4.35
C TRP A 535 3.37 12.76 -3.84
N LEU A 536 4.41 12.08 -4.32
CA LEU A 536 5.80 12.47 -4.06
C LEU A 536 6.21 13.75 -4.81
N ASP A 537 5.44 14.17 -5.82
CA ASP A 537 5.57 15.44 -6.55
C ASP A 537 7.02 15.80 -6.91
N GLY A 538 7.67 14.94 -7.70
CA GLY A 538 9.05 15.12 -8.13
C GLY A 538 9.21 16.18 -9.24
N SER A 539 10.44 16.67 -9.43
CA SER A 539 10.75 17.74 -10.40
C SER A 539 10.38 17.40 -11.85
N PHE A 540 10.47 16.12 -12.22
CA PHE A 540 10.24 15.65 -13.60
C PHE A 540 8.97 14.82 -13.71
N ILE A 541 8.12 15.18 -14.68
CA ILE A 541 6.83 14.52 -14.93
C ILE A 541 7.05 13.03 -15.24
N LEU A 542 8.07 12.70 -16.04
CA LEU A 542 8.39 11.30 -16.36
C LEU A 542 8.74 10.48 -15.10
N ALA A 543 9.40 11.09 -14.11
CA ALA A 543 9.69 10.41 -12.85
C ALA A 543 8.40 10.15 -12.08
N ASN A 544 7.50 11.12 -11.98
CA ASN A 544 6.21 10.97 -11.28
C ASN A 544 5.27 9.96 -11.97
N LEU A 545 5.42 9.76 -13.28
CA LEU A 545 4.73 8.73 -14.03
C LEU A 545 5.27 7.30 -13.81
N SER A 546 6.36 7.12 -13.04
CA SER A 546 6.99 5.81 -12.78
C SER A 546 5.99 4.76 -12.32
N GLY A 547 5.06 5.11 -11.43
CA GLY A 547 4.07 4.17 -10.93
C GLY A 547 3.09 3.69 -12.01
N ILE A 548 2.57 4.62 -12.80
CA ILE A 548 1.65 4.30 -13.91
C ILE A 548 2.37 3.45 -14.97
N PHE A 549 3.62 3.80 -15.30
CA PHE A 549 4.42 3.09 -16.30
C PHE A 549 4.83 1.69 -15.84
N THR A 550 5.35 1.55 -14.63
CA THR A 550 5.82 0.27 -14.09
C THR A 550 4.68 -0.73 -13.95
N LEU A 551 3.51 -0.33 -13.44
CA LEU A 551 2.38 -1.23 -13.25
C LEU A 551 1.57 -1.43 -14.53
N GLY A 552 1.24 -0.33 -15.20
CA GLY A 552 0.37 -0.35 -16.38
C GLY A 552 1.05 -0.95 -17.60
N LEU A 553 2.31 -0.62 -17.84
CA LEU A 553 3.04 -1.02 -19.04
C LEU A 553 4.08 -2.12 -18.76
N GLY A 554 4.99 -1.89 -17.81
CA GLY A 554 6.11 -2.79 -17.49
C GLY A 554 5.64 -4.17 -17.02
N ASP A 555 5.04 -4.25 -15.84
CA ASP A 555 4.53 -5.48 -15.22
C ASP A 555 3.49 -6.18 -16.13
N SER A 556 2.64 -5.41 -16.80
CA SER A 556 1.70 -5.94 -17.81
C SER A 556 2.41 -6.67 -18.95
N MET A 557 3.36 -6.02 -19.61
CA MET A 557 4.06 -6.60 -20.75
C MET A 557 4.99 -7.74 -20.34
N ALA A 558 5.63 -7.64 -19.17
CA ALA A 558 6.45 -8.70 -18.62
C ALA A 558 5.66 -10.00 -18.42
N SER A 559 4.46 -9.91 -17.84
CA SER A 559 3.60 -11.07 -17.61
C SER A 559 2.98 -11.61 -18.90
N ILE A 560 2.55 -10.74 -19.83
CA ILE A 560 1.94 -11.17 -21.10
C ILE A 560 2.97 -11.87 -22.00
N ILE A 561 4.11 -11.23 -22.23
CA ILE A 561 5.17 -11.78 -23.08
C ILE A 561 5.85 -12.95 -22.39
N GLY A 562 6.13 -12.85 -21.09
CA GLY A 562 6.74 -13.93 -20.33
C GLY A 562 5.89 -15.20 -20.30
N LYS A 563 4.55 -15.10 -20.24
CA LYS A 563 3.67 -16.29 -20.31
C LYS A 563 3.52 -16.84 -21.72
N ARG A 564 3.56 -15.99 -22.75
CA ARG A 564 3.34 -16.40 -24.14
C ARG A 564 4.60 -16.91 -24.83
N TYR A 565 5.74 -16.31 -24.55
CA TYR A 565 7.00 -16.53 -25.24
C TYR A 565 8.17 -16.88 -24.31
N GLY A 566 7.99 -16.80 -22.99
CA GLY A 566 9.07 -17.04 -22.04
C GLY A 566 9.52 -18.50 -22.03
N ARG A 567 10.80 -18.71 -22.31
CA ARG A 567 11.45 -20.03 -22.31
C ARG A 567 12.50 -20.11 -21.22
N ASN A 568 13.23 -19.02 -21.00
CA ASN A 568 14.33 -18.96 -20.05
C ASN A 568 13.85 -18.32 -18.75
N ARG A 569 13.95 -19.06 -17.64
CA ARG A 569 13.53 -18.58 -16.32
C ARG A 569 14.70 -18.05 -15.53
N TRP A 570 14.46 -17.03 -14.72
CA TRP A 570 15.44 -16.55 -13.74
C TRP A 570 15.72 -17.64 -12.70
N PRO A 571 16.97 -17.81 -12.23
CA PRO A 571 17.31 -18.79 -11.22
C PRO A 571 16.45 -18.61 -9.97
N LYS A 572 15.84 -19.70 -9.47
CA LYS A 572 14.96 -19.71 -8.29
C LYS A 572 13.72 -18.80 -8.39
N SER A 573 13.32 -18.38 -9.59
CA SER A 573 12.12 -17.58 -9.83
C SER A 573 11.21 -18.24 -10.86
N CYS A 574 9.91 -17.94 -10.76
CA CYS A 574 8.92 -18.33 -11.76
C CYS A 574 8.88 -17.35 -12.94
N LYS A 575 9.62 -16.23 -12.86
CA LYS A 575 9.66 -15.16 -13.85
C LYS A 575 10.66 -15.49 -14.96
N THR A 576 10.41 -14.93 -16.14
CA THR A 576 11.17 -15.25 -17.36
C THR A 576 12.05 -14.09 -17.78
N ILE A 577 13.20 -14.39 -18.37
CA ILE A 577 14.13 -13.40 -18.91
C ILE A 577 13.44 -12.62 -20.03
N GLU A 578 12.68 -13.31 -20.89
CA GLU A 578 11.91 -12.67 -21.96
C GLU A 578 10.86 -11.70 -21.41
N GLY A 579 10.26 -12.02 -20.25
CA GLY A 579 9.39 -11.10 -19.51
C GLY A 579 10.12 -9.85 -19.01
N SER A 580 11.31 -9.99 -18.43
CA SER A 580 12.10 -8.84 -17.98
C SER A 580 12.61 -7.97 -19.14
N ILE A 581 12.96 -8.59 -20.28
CA ILE A 581 13.30 -7.85 -21.52
C ILE A 581 12.07 -7.08 -22.01
N ALA A 582 10.89 -7.69 -22.02
CA ALA A 582 9.66 -7.01 -22.37
C ALA A 582 9.35 -5.83 -21.43
N PHE A 583 9.53 -6.01 -20.12
CA PHE A 583 9.42 -4.91 -19.15
C PHE A 583 10.28 -3.73 -19.58
N PHE A 584 11.57 -3.99 -19.83
CA PHE A 584 12.53 -2.95 -20.20
C PHE A 584 12.17 -2.26 -21.50
N VAL A 585 11.96 -3.03 -22.58
CA VAL A 585 11.71 -2.50 -23.93
C VAL A 585 10.44 -1.66 -23.97
N PHE A 586 9.33 -2.18 -23.44
CA PHE A 586 8.07 -1.44 -23.51
C PHE A 586 8.10 -0.19 -22.64
N LEU A 587 8.65 -0.27 -21.43
CA LEU A 587 8.73 0.88 -20.53
C LEU A 587 9.64 1.98 -21.09
N PHE A 588 10.80 1.61 -21.65
CA PHE A 588 11.70 2.57 -22.30
C PHE A 588 11.06 3.21 -23.55
N ILE A 589 10.48 2.41 -24.45
CA ILE A 589 9.83 2.92 -25.67
C ILE A 589 8.63 3.80 -25.32
N GLY A 590 7.79 3.37 -24.36
CA GLY A 590 6.65 4.16 -23.91
C GLY A 590 7.08 5.52 -23.37
N ALA A 591 8.15 5.55 -22.57
CA ALA A 591 8.69 6.79 -22.02
C ALA A 591 9.25 7.68 -23.13
N PHE A 592 10.00 7.10 -24.06
CA PHE A 592 10.52 7.81 -25.21
C PHE A 592 9.41 8.44 -26.07
N ILE A 593 8.37 7.66 -26.41
CA ILE A 593 7.22 8.18 -27.17
C ILE A 593 6.55 9.32 -26.41
N LEU A 594 6.30 9.15 -25.11
CA LEU A 594 5.62 10.17 -24.32
C LEU A 594 6.42 11.48 -24.23
N VAL A 595 7.72 11.39 -24.00
CA VAL A 595 8.61 12.56 -23.93
C VAL A 595 8.61 13.31 -25.27
N ASN A 596 8.62 12.60 -26.40
CA ASN A 596 8.64 13.24 -27.73
C ASN A 596 7.29 13.86 -28.14
N ILE A 597 6.17 13.36 -27.59
CA ILE A 597 4.83 13.93 -27.87
C ILE A 597 4.51 15.11 -26.94
N SER A 598 5.07 15.11 -25.73
CA SER A 598 4.80 16.14 -24.73
C SER A 598 5.59 17.42 -25.00
N SER A 599 4.90 18.56 -24.95
CA SER A 599 5.53 19.89 -25.03
C SER A 599 5.95 20.48 -23.67
N SER A 600 5.74 19.76 -22.56
CA SER A 600 6.07 20.29 -21.23
C SER A 600 7.59 20.38 -21.00
N PRO A 601 8.12 21.53 -20.56
CA PRO A 601 9.56 21.71 -20.30
C PRO A 601 10.06 20.81 -19.16
N ASN A 602 9.20 20.49 -18.19
CA ASN A 602 9.52 19.64 -17.04
C ASN A 602 9.26 18.15 -17.33
N MET A 603 8.98 17.79 -18.59
CA MET A 603 8.70 16.41 -18.97
C MET A 603 9.90 15.51 -18.68
N TRP A 604 11.03 15.86 -19.29
CA TRP A 604 12.30 15.15 -19.15
C TRP A 604 13.43 16.04 -19.67
N PRO A 605 14.59 16.11 -18.99
CA PRO A 605 15.69 16.99 -19.39
C PRO A 605 16.45 16.55 -20.66
N GLY A 606 16.13 15.39 -21.25
CA GLY A 606 16.36 15.09 -22.67
C GLY A 606 17.78 14.72 -23.11
N SER A 607 18.82 14.92 -22.29
CA SER A 607 20.21 14.61 -22.69
C SER A 607 20.46 13.10 -22.85
N SER A 608 21.44 12.72 -23.68
CA SER A 608 21.85 11.31 -23.86
C SER A 608 22.26 10.65 -22.55
N ALA A 609 22.97 11.38 -21.69
CA ALA A 609 23.36 10.92 -20.36
C ALA A 609 22.15 10.63 -19.45
N GLN A 610 21.10 11.45 -19.53
CA GLN A 610 19.87 11.23 -18.76
C GLN A 610 19.09 10.03 -19.30
N TRP A 611 18.97 9.86 -20.62
CA TRP A 611 18.36 8.65 -21.18
C TRP A 611 19.11 7.37 -20.79
N PHE A 612 20.44 7.42 -20.69
CA PHE A 612 21.24 6.32 -20.15
C PHE A 612 20.89 6.03 -18.68
N LYS A 613 20.80 7.06 -17.83
CA LYS A 613 20.35 6.93 -16.43
C LYS A 613 18.93 6.36 -16.33
N TYR A 614 18.02 6.79 -17.20
CA TYR A 614 16.66 6.23 -17.28
C TYR A 614 16.70 4.74 -17.64
N ALA A 615 17.44 4.36 -18.69
CA ALA A 615 17.63 2.96 -19.06
C ALA A 615 18.17 2.12 -17.90
N LEU A 616 19.18 2.62 -17.17
CA LEU A 616 19.70 1.95 -15.99
C LEU A 616 18.62 1.76 -14.93
N ALA A 617 17.78 2.77 -14.68
CA ALA A 617 16.69 2.67 -13.71
C ALA A 617 15.62 1.64 -14.11
N VAL A 618 15.24 1.61 -15.38
CA VAL A 618 14.31 0.62 -15.92
C VAL A 618 14.89 -0.79 -15.81
N LEU A 619 16.17 -0.98 -16.15
CA LEU A 619 16.84 -2.27 -16.09
C LEU A 619 16.89 -2.80 -14.66
N THR A 620 17.32 -1.97 -13.71
CA THR A 620 17.37 -2.37 -12.29
C THR A 620 15.98 -2.68 -11.74
N THR A 621 14.96 -1.92 -12.14
CA THR A 621 13.56 -2.20 -11.74
C THR A 621 13.05 -3.52 -12.33
N ALA A 622 13.41 -3.85 -13.59
CA ALA A 622 13.06 -5.12 -14.22
C ALA A 622 13.77 -6.31 -13.54
N LEU A 623 15.02 -6.13 -13.09
CA LEU A 623 15.74 -7.12 -12.30
C LEU A 623 15.14 -7.30 -10.91
N LEU A 624 14.70 -6.21 -10.27
CA LEU A 624 14.00 -6.25 -8.99
C LEU A 624 12.67 -7.00 -9.11
N GLU A 625 11.91 -6.73 -10.18
CA GLU A 625 10.70 -7.46 -10.53
C GLU A 625 11.01 -8.96 -10.66
N ALA A 626 12.03 -9.34 -11.43
CA ALA A 626 12.41 -10.73 -11.61
C ALA A 626 12.79 -11.46 -10.30
N ALA A 627 13.40 -10.72 -9.38
CA ALA A 627 14.00 -11.21 -8.14
C ALA A 627 13.04 -11.25 -6.94
N SER A 628 12.03 -10.38 -6.92
CA SER A 628 11.15 -10.18 -5.77
C SER A 628 9.87 -11.02 -5.82
N PHE A 629 9.46 -11.52 -4.65
CA PHE A 629 8.19 -12.19 -4.41
C PHE A 629 7.16 -11.33 -3.67
N GLN A 630 7.55 -10.12 -3.25
CA GLN A 630 6.63 -9.16 -2.64
C GLN A 630 5.61 -8.65 -3.65
N ASN A 631 4.62 -7.89 -3.17
CA ASN A 631 3.62 -7.30 -4.05
C ASN A 631 4.22 -6.18 -4.92
N ASP A 632 4.39 -6.50 -6.19
CA ASP A 632 4.86 -5.63 -7.28
C ASP A 632 4.16 -4.26 -7.30
N ASN A 633 2.85 -4.23 -7.05
CA ASN A 633 2.05 -3.01 -7.03
C ASN A 633 2.49 -1.97 -5.98
N LEU A 634 3.12 -2.42 -4.88
CA LEU A 634 3.61 -1.53 -3.84
C LEU A 634 5.08 -1.15 -4.06
N ILE A 635 5.92 -2.13 -4.42
CA ILE A 635 7.37 -1.97 -4.39
C ILE A 635 7.93 -1.33 -5.66
N LEU A 636 7.53 -1.80 -6.84
CA LEU A 636 8.15 -1.38 -8.10
C LEU A 636 7.98 0.13 -8.37
N PRO A 637 6.80 0.76 -8.13
CA PRO A 637 6.62 2.19 -8.31
C PRO A 637 7.57 3.03 -7.46
N LEU A 638 7.59 2.75 -6.15
CA LEU A 638 8.40 3.49 -5.18
C LEU A 638 9.89 3.31 -5.47
N PHE A 639 10.30 2.08 -5.80
CA PHE A 639 11.68 1.80 -6.17
C PHE A 639 12.10 2.54 -7.44
N MET A 640 11.32 2.45 -8.52
CA MET A 640 11.65 3.10 -9.79
C MET A 640 11.74 4.62 -9.62
N TRP A 641 10.76 5.24 -8.96
CA TRP A 641 10.76 6.68 -8.71
C TRP A 641 12.00 7.12 -7.91
N SER A 642 12.33 6.37 -6.86
CA SER A 642 13.46 6.69 -5.99
C SER A 642 14.78 6.55 -6.71
N PHE A 643 15.01 5.39 -7.33
CA PHE A 643 16.26 5.11 -8.03
C PHE A 643 16.47 6.06 -9.20
N LEU A 644 15.41 6.41 -9.94
CA LEU A 644 15.49 7.40 -11.01
C LEU A 644 15.91 8.78 -10.49
N ASN A 645 15.29 9.28 -9.43
CA ASN A 645 15.66 10.57 -8.82
C ASN A 645 17.07 10.58 -8.22
N ILE A 646 17.52 9.44 -7.69
CA ILE A 646 18.90 9.25 -7.25
C ILE A 646 19.86 9.26 -8.45
N GLN A 647 19.49 8.76 -9.63
CA GLN A 647 20.40 8.76 -10.78
C GLN A 647 20.52 10.12 -11.48
N ILE A 648 19.40 10.83 -11.68
CA ILE A 648 19.36 12.13 -12.40
C ILE A 648 20.25 13.15 -11.72
#